data_AF-A0A922MK25-F1
#
_entry.id   AF-A0A922MK25-F1
#
_cell.length_a   1.000
_cell.length_b   1.000
_cell.length_c   1.000
_cell.angle_alpha   90.00
_cell.angle_beta   90.00
_cell.angle_gamma   90.00
#
_symmetry.space_group_name_H-M   'P 1'
#
loop_
_entity.id
_entity.type
_entity.pdbx_description
1 polymer ?
#
loop_
_entity_poly.entity_id
_entity_poly.type
_entity_poly.pdbx_seq_one_letter_code
_entity_poly.pdbx_strand_id
1 'polypeptide(L)'
;MIEDAAHEMCFSTYSLLKTSELVYQEPNHHDSKRKLLEACRHLNDSINKLVRSTGAGQKVTVVRACGEAARGLALHRSMLQAAPRPAGATSYALSVHTMQSQRDVLNKLNSDEAMSREEFLKNMNYAVTAVNNSAECAAQAAYLISVSDQDKSIGLNGPVDVGKLHNAVHAVEETCISIITTNDDIQIAEEKKVLKSQVKDLEDSMRDAIEKTREGELKNMLKECTKDLLDSHQRLDNEQDLGNKDKLISRVADLMHDVSNVSCLLEHSDLVPVATDISADTQKHVDEIVKNSLTLLSNTEELVKQVKAAPEEPETMKWVMFNKRKDVLDAFENLLRSVKTSGQRVNLLEAAVEEPEEEKKSYVEIQFDLASKWLSKPMCKPDVKTKGQEAVRNLMDVANKVAEDLPGSDKEDMRNLIVETEQLLKDCSQKYDQEQYSVLLERVRELKKGVSRGVVSKLVQDFMQAEEPLADLDLIVDYEKDESKRKFMLEKKIAELLAQLGRVTGTARLVAHTHAHRADDINACSQQTELLAPMLVKAAQERIERPDDKAVIENYKSLLTKYAESMSKIRDLCDQSVDPMEFVQTAGETIERMREESTHNDPQHNAHKSAAITKLANRVIHVGLSSSTARRDPELQRALGAAQQQLAAAAPAPGARASRLPDFNDTTARILQATEEVESLLCGETIFKQQPAQDQPIFNEAMNLHVAIRDWSSRDNEIVAVAKRMAVLMAKLSNFMNNGTQEDKEAMDMLVGNAQSLMLSIQDVVKGAASASVKIMSQRGPRMKWVRKTVY
;
A
#
# COMPACT_ATOMS: atom_id res chain seq x y z
N MET A 1 -14.19 47.96 -10.90
CA MET A 1 -13.12 47.02 -10.52
C MET A 1 -12.26 47.48 -9.34
N ILE A 2 -11.51 48.59 -9.42
CA ILE A 2 -10.75 49.09 -8.25
C ILE A 2 -11.70 49.63 -7.18
N GLU A 3 -12.71 50.41 -7.59
CA GLU A 3 -13.74 50.93 -6.69
C GLU A 3 -14.50 49.80 -5.98
N ASP A 4 -14.89 48.74 -6.68
CA ASP A 4 -15.56 47.57 -6.08
C ASP A 4 -14.66 46.87 -5.05
N ALA A 5 -13.38 46.66 -5.38
CA ALA A 5 -12.41 46.05 -4.46
C ALA A 5 -12.13 46.95 -3.23
N ALA A 6 -12.16 48.27 -3.41
CA ALA A 6 -12.01 49.23 -2.32
C ALA A 6 -13.24 49.24 -1.41
N HIS A 7 -14.46 49.15 -1.98
CA HIS A 7 -15.69 48.99 -1.23
C HIS A 7 -15.70 47.67 -0.44
N GLU A 8 -15.28 46.56 -1.06
CA GLU A 8 -15.15 45.26 -0.40
C GLU A 8 -14.17 45.33 0.79
N MET A 9 -13.01 45.97 0.62
CA MET A 9 -12.05 46.19 1.71
C MET A 9 -12.62 47.06 2.83
N CYS A 10 -13.34 48.13 2.51
CA CYS A 10 -13.99 48.99 3.51
C CYS A 10 -15.05 48.20 4.30
N PHE A 11 -15.85 47.39 3.62
CA PHE A 11 -16.84 46.51 4.26
C PHE A 11 -16.17 45.48 5.18
N SER A 12 -15.13 44.80 4.71
CA SER A 12 -14.34 43.86 5.52
C SER A 12 -13.71 44.54 6.74
N THR A 13 -13.26 45.79 6.59
CA THR A 13 -12.70 46.59 7.71
C THR A 13 -13.78 46.91 8.74
N TYR A 14 -14.96 47.34 8.29
CA TYR A 14 -16.10 47.59 9.16
C TYR A 14 -16.55 46.32 9.90
N SER A 15 -16.64 45.19 9.19
CA SER A 15 -16.97 43.89 9.77
C SER A 15 -15.96 43.46 10.83
N LEU A 16 -14.66 43.67 10.58
CA LEU A 16 -13.60 43.43 11.57
C LEU A 16 -13.75 44.31 12.81
N LEU A 17 -14.04 45.60 12.64
CA LEU A 17 -14.26 46.52 13.76
C LEU A 17 -15.47 46.11 14.61
N LYS A 18 -16.60 45.78 13.97
CA LYS A 18 -17.81 45.29 14.64
C LYS A 18 -17.55 43.99 15.40
N THR A 19 -16.85 43.06 14.78
CA THR A 19 -16.47 41.78 15.42
C THR A 19 -15.52 42.04 16.59
N SER A 20 -14.57 42.96 16.45
CA SER A 20 -13.64 43.33 17.53
C SER A 20 -14.36 43.96 18.72
N GLU A 21 -15.40 44.76 18.48
CA GLU A 21 -16.24 45.35 19.53
C GLU A 21 -17.05 44.28 20.27
N LEU A 22 -17.64 43.31 19.55
CA LEU A 22 -18.33 42.16 20.16
C LEU A 22 -17.36 41.31 21.01
N VAL A 23 -16.16 41.05 20.48
CA VAL A 23 -15.11 40.32 21.21
C VAL A 23 -14.64 41.08 22.45
N TYR A 24 -14.62 42.41 22.41
CA TYR A 24 -14.28 43.24 23.57
C TYR A 24 -15.34 43.16 24.67
N GLN A 25 -16.63 43.07 24.30
CA GLN A 25 -17.73 42.88 25.24
C GLN A 25 -17.68 41.50 25.91
N GLU A 26 -17.27 40.46 25.17
CA GLU A 26 -17.14 39.09 25.69
C GLU A 26 -15.77 38.45 25.35
N PRO A 27 -14.69 38.82 26.07
CA PRO A 27 -13.32 38.41 25.74
C PRO A 27 -13.07 36.90 25.89
N ASN A 28 -13.87 36.25 26.74
CA ASN A 28 -13.72 34.85 27.10
C ASN A 28 -14.62 33.91 26.29
N HIS A 29 -15.48 34.44 25.42
CA HIS A 29 -16.34 33.60 24.58
C HIS A 29 -15.48 32.73 23.66
N HIS A 30 -15.77 31.43 23.62
CA HIS A 30 -14.93 30.42 22.95
C HIS A 30 -14.74 30.73 21.45
N ASP A 31 -15.78 31.25 20.82
CA ASP A 31 -15.85 31.57 19.39
C ASP A 31 -15.33 32.96 19.01
N SER A 32 -15.10 33.85 19.98
CA SER A 32 -14.72 35.25 19.73
C SER A 32 -13.41 35.38 18.94
N LYS A 33 -12.37 34.62 19.31
CA LYS A 33 -11.08 34.67 18.60
C LYS A 33 -11.16 34.04 17.20
N ARG A 34 -12.01 33.03 16.99
CA ARG A 34 -12.24 32.41 15.68
C ARG A 34 -12.89 33.41 14.73
N LYS A 35 -14.00 34.04 15.16
CA LYS A 35 -14.69 35.11 14.42
C LYS A 35 -13.76 36.27 14.09
N LEU A 36 -12.90 36.67 15.03
CA LEU A 36 -11.89 37.72 14.80
C LEU A 36 -10.83 37.31 13.77
N LEU A 37 -10.33 36.08 13.83
CA LEU A 37 -9.37 35.55 12.85
C LEU A 37 -9.98 35.43 11.45
N GLU A 38 -11.25 35.03 11.35
CA GLU A 38 -12.00 34.95 10.10
C GLU A 38 -12.23 36.33 9.48
N ALA A 39 -12.61 37.33 10.28
CA ALA A 39 -12.68 38.71 9.84
C ALA A 39 -11.30 39.26 9.38
N CYS A 40 -10.21 38.89 10.07
CA CYS A 40 -8.85 39.22 9.64
C CYS A 40 -8.47 38.53 8.31
N ARG A 41 -8.88 37.27 8.09
CA ARG A 41 -8.69 36.56 6.80
C ARG A 41 -9.42 37.27 5.67
N HIS A 42 -10.71 37.58 5.86
CA HIS A 42 -11.51 38.30 4.86
C HIS A 42 -10.91 39.66 4.52
N LEU A 43 -10.46 40.43 5.53
CA LEU A 43 -9.77 41.69 5.27
C LEU A 43 -8.47 41.49 4.49
N ASN A 44 -7.66 40.49 4.84
CA ASN A 44 -6.43 40.18 4.12
C ASN A 44 -6.71 39.80 2.65
N ASP A 45 -7.77 39.04 2.38
CA ASP A 45 -8.20 38.68 1.04
C ASP A 45 -8.71 39.89 0.24
N SER A 46 -9.53 40.75 0.86
CA SER A 46 -9.97 42.00 0.23
C SER A 46 -8.79 42.94 -0.06
N ILE A 47 -7.80 43.03 0.83
CA ILE A 47 -6.55 43.77 0.59
C ILE A 47 -5.78 43.16 -0.58
N ASN A 48 -5.65 41.83 -0.63
CA ASN A 48 -4.98 41.15 -1.75
C ASN A 48 -5.73 41.37 -3.07
N LYS A 49 -7.06 41.33 -3.08
CA LYS A 49 -7.91 41.66 -4.24
C LYS A 49 -7.71 43.10 -4.71
N LEU A 50 -7.64 44.06 -3.78
CA LEU A 50 -7.38 45.47 -4.10
C LEU A 50 -5.95 45.69 -4.65
N VAL A 51 -4.95 45.02 -4.06
CA VAL A 51 -3.56 45.04 -4.55
C VAL A 51 -3.44 44.41 -5.95
N ARG A 52 -4.28 43.42 -6.28
CA ARG A 52 -4.36 42.86 -7.63
C ARG A 52 -5.04 43.82 -8.61
N SER A 53 -6.13 44.49 -8.21
CA SER A 53 -6.91 45.39 -9.08
C SER A 53 -6.20 46.71 -9.40
N THR A 54 -5.38 47.22 -8.47
CA THR A 54 -4.53 48.42 -8.68
C THR A 54 -3.41 48.23 -9.71
N GLY A 55 -3.10 46.98 -10.08
CA GLY A 55 -2.09 46.64 -11.09
C GLY A 55 -2.65 46.14 -12.42
N ALA A 56 -3.89 46.46 -12.77
CA ALA A 56 -4.54 45.99 -14.00
C ALA A 56 -3.75 46.42 -15.25
N GLY A 57 -3.08 45.47 -15.91
CA GLY A 57 -2.27 45.67 -17.12
C GLY A 57 -0.75 45.52 -16.94
N GLN A 58 -0.22 45.39 -15.72
CA GLN A 58 1.20 45.13 -15.45
C GLN A 58 1.47 43.65 -15.11
N LYS A 59 2.60 43.09 -15.59
CA LYS A 59 3.07 41.74 -15.23
C LYS A 59 3.08 41.58 -13.70
N VAL A 60 2.74 40.39 -13.20
CA VAL A 60 2.79 40.09 -11.75
C VAL A 60 4.20 40.36 -11.23
N THR A 61 4.37 41.43 -10.45
CA THR A 61 5.68 41.73 -9.87
C THR A 61 5.98 40.76 -8.75
N VAL A 62 7.24 40.36 -8.64
CA VAL A 62 7.73 39.45 -7.58
C VAL A 62 7.42 40.03 -6.21
N VAL A 63 7.56 41.35 -6.06
CA VAL A 63 7.24 42.08 -4.81
C VAL A 63 5.78 41.89 -4.40
N ARG A 64 4.84 41.92 -5.36
CA ARG A 64 3.42 41.71 -5.09
C ARG A 64 3.13 40.28 -4.65
N ALA A 65 3.58 39.30 -5.43
CA ALA A 65 3.35 37.88 -5.13
C ALA A 65 3.98 37.45 -3.79
N CYS A 66 5.24 37.83 -3.53
CA CYS A 66 5.90 37.55 -2.27
C CYS A 66 5.25 38.31 -1.09
N GLY A 67 4.68 39.51 -1.34
CA GLY A 67 3.94 40.27 -0.34
C GLY A 67 2.61 39.59 0.07
N GLU A 68 1.87 39.06 -0.90
CA GLU A 68 0.67 38.25 -0.66
C GLU A 68 1.01 36.98 0.15
N ALA A 69 2.03 36.25 -0.29
CA ALA A 69 2.51 35.04 0.40
C ALA A 69 2.96 35.32 1.84
N ALA A 70 3.72 36.40 2.06
CA ALA A 70 4.19 36.78 3.39
C ALA A 70 3.05 37.17 4.35
N ARG A 71 2.03 37.90 3.86
CA ARG A 71 0.83 38.21 4.66
C ARG A 71 0.07 36.94 5.05
N GLY A 72 -0.07 36.00 4.13
CA GLY A 72 -0.67 34.69 4.38
C GLY A 72 0.06 33.92 5.48
N LEU A 73 1.39 33.80 5.37
CA LEU A 73 2.22 33.09 6.37
C LEU A 73 2.16 33.74 7.75
N ALA A 74 2.19 35.09 7.83
CA ALA A 74 2.11 35.83 9.09
C ALA A 74 0.77 35.62 9.82
N LEU A 75 -0.33 35.53 9.07
CA LEU A 75 -1.65 35.27 9.61
C LEU A 75 -1.74 33.86 10.24
N HIS A 76 -1.24 32.84 9.53
CA HIS A 76 -1.23 31.45 10.02
C HIS A 76 -0.26 31.24 11.20
N ARG A 77 0.85 31.98 11.22
CA ARG A 77 1.75 32.03 12.39
C ARG A 77 1.03 32.56 13.63
N SER A 78 0.26 33.64 13.48
CA SER A 78 -0.50 34.25 14.58
C SER A 78 -1.61 33.31 15.09
N MET A 79 -2.23 32.54 14.20
CA MET A 79 -3.20 31.50 14.56
C MET A 79 -2.56 30.35 15.36
N LEU A 80 -1.39 29.84 14.95
CA LEU A 80 -0.70 28.75 15.66
C LEU A 80 -0.26 29.13 17.08
N GLN A 81 0.09 30.40 17.30
CA GLN A 81 0.44 30.92 18.63
C GLN A 81 -0.76 31.00 19.58
N ALA A 82 -1.98 30.87 19.07
CA ALA A 82 -3.22 30.88 19.86
C ALA A 82 -3.77 29.47 20.18
N ALA A 83 -3.03 28.41 19.85
CA ALA A 83 -3.41 27.00 20.10
C ALA A 83 -3.30 26.63 21.60
N PRO A 84 -4.07 25.62 22.09
CA PRO A 84 -4.98 24.74 21.35
C PRO A 84 -6.41 25.31 21.27
N ARG A 85 -6.83 25.66 20.05
CA ARG A 85 -8.19 26.11 19.72
C ARG A 85 -8.58 25.53 18.36
N PRO A 86 -9.88 25.33 18.09
CA PRO A 86 -10.35 24.78 16.83
C PRO A 86 -9.98 25.72 15.67
N ALA A 87 -9.29 25.18 14.67
CA ALA A 87 -9.01 25.87 13.42
C ALA A 87 -10.11 25.62 12.36
N GLY A 88 -10.90 24.55 12.53
CA GLY A 88 -12.04 24.20 11.70
C GLY A 88 -12.91 23.10 12.32
N ALA A 89 -13.82 22.53 11.52
CA ALA A 89 -14.77 21.50 11.93
C ALA A 89 -14.42 20.07 11.45
N THR A 90 -13.20 19.86 10.95
CA THR A 90 -12.78 18.57 10.39
C THR A 90 -12.38 17.59 11.49
N SER A 91 -12.62 16.29 11.22
CA SER A 91 -12.12 15.20 12.05
C SER A 91 -10.60 15.05 11.97
N TYR A 92 -10.03 14.27 12.90
CA TYR A 92 -8.58 14.03 12.93
C TYR A 92 -8.10 13.33 11.66
N ALA A 93 -8.80 12.27 11.25
CA ALA A 93 -8.48 11.50 10.04
C ALA A 93 -8.55 12.36 8.77
N LEU A 94 -9.57 13.20 8.63
CA LEU A 94 -9.73 14.09 7.47
C LEU A 94 -8.65 15.18 7.44
N SER A 95 -8.22 15.69 8.60
CA SER A 95 -7.14 16.66 8.70
C SER A 95 -5.80 16.06 8.25
N VAL A 96 -5.52 14.81 8.66
CA VAL A 96 -4.33 14.07 8.22
C VAL A 96 -4.38 13.74 6.73
N HIS A 97 -5.53 13.31 6.21
CA HIS A 97 -5.71 13.04 4.78
C HIS A 97 -5.53 14.31 3.94
N THR A 98 -6.12 15.43 4.37
CA THR A 98 -5.93 16.72 3.71
C THR A 98 -4.46 17.13 3.69
N MET A 99 -3.73 16.98 4.80
CA MET A 99 -2.28 17.20 4.81
C MET A 99 -1.54 16.29 3.82
N GLN A 100 -1.89 15.00 3.76
CA GLN A 100 -1.28 14.09 2.79
C GLN A 100 -1.52 14.52 1.35
N SER A 101 -2.72 15.02 1.01
CA SER A 101 -3.00 15.53 -0.34
C SER A 101 -2.16 16.76 -0.70
N GLN A 102 -1.76 17.58 0.29
CA GLN A 102 -0.87 18.72 0.06
C GLN A 102 0.57 18.29 -0.27
N ARG A 103 0.96 17.05 0.06
CA ARG A 103 2.30 16.50 -0.21
C ARG A 103 2.65 16.55 -1.68
N ASP A 104 1.72 16.18 -2.57
CA ASP A 104 1.96 16.16 -4.01
C ASP A 104 2.15 17.56 -4.58
N VAL A 105 1.45 18.55 -4.02
CA VAL A 105 1.62 19.96 -4.37
C VAL A 105 2.99 20.47 -3.95
N LEU A 106 3.42 20.12 -2.74
CA LEU A 106 4.73 20.52 -2.22
C LEU A 106 5.88 19.78 -2.91
N ASN A 107 5.71 18.54 -3.32
CA ASN A 107 6.70 17.79 -4.09
C ASN A 107 7.09 18.45 -5.42
N LYS A 108 6.25 19.35 -5.95
CA LYS A 108 6.59 20.17 -7.12
C LYS A 108 7.80 21.09 -6.88
N LEU A 109 8.14 21.39 -5.62
CA LEU A 109 9.38 22.09 -5.24
C LEU A 109 10.65 21.29 -5.62
N ASN A 110 10.56 19.97 -5.82
CA ASN A 110 11.66 19.13 -6.30
C ASN A 110 11.82 19.14 -7.82
N SER A 111 10.90 19.75 -8.59
CA SER A 111 11.04 19.81 -10.04
C SER A 111 12.24 20.66 -10.46
N ASP A 112 13.00 20.15 -11.44
CA ASP A 112 14.13 20.83 -12.06
C ASP A 112 13.75 21.53 -13.38
N GLU A 113 12.45 21.56 -13.69
CA GLU A 113 11.90 22.22 -14.87
C GLU A 113 12.11 23.74 -14.82
N ALA A 114 12.56 24.30 -15.95
CA ALA A 114 12.65 25.74 -16.13
C ALA A 114 11.26 26.30 -16.40
N MET A 115 10.81 27.25 -15.59
CA MET A 115 9.48 27.85 -15.73
C MET A 115 9.63 29.34 -15.99
N SER A 116 8.66 29.95 -16.68
CA SER A 116 8.62 31.41 -16.77
C SER A 116 8.50 32.03 -15.37
N ARG A 117 9.05 33.23 -15.16
CA ARG A 117 8.95 33.92 -13.86
C ARG A 117 7.50 34.05 -13.36
N GLU A 118 6.53 34.27 -14.26
CA GLU A 118 5.12 34.37 -13.89
C GLU A 118 4.54 33.03 -13.43
N GLU A 119 4.87 31.96 -14.14
CA GLU A 119 4.47 30.59 -13.79
C GLU A 119 5.15 30.12 -12.50
N PHE A 120 6.39 30.54 -12.26
CA PHE A 120 7.10 30.32 -11.01
C PHE A 120 6.40 30.99 -9.82
N LEU A 121 6.00 32.25 -9.96
CA LEU A 121 5.26 32.93 -8.90
C LEU A 121 3.89 32.29 -8.63
N LYS A 122 3.21 31.77 -9.68
CA LYS A 122 1.97 30.99 -9.51
C LYS A 122 2.23 29.70 -8.74
N ASN A 123 3.26 28.93 -9.13
CA ASN A 123 3.66 27.69 -8.46
C ASN A 123 4.06 27.93 -7.00
N MET A 124 4.85 28.98 -6.73
CA MET A 124 5.20 29.41 -5.38
C MET A 124 3.96 29.73 -4.54
N ASN A 125 3.00 30.47 -5.09
CA ASN A 125 1.76 30.76 -4.37
C ASN A 125 0.96 29.48 -4.08
N TYR A 126 0.90 28.51 -5.01
CA TYR A 126 0.30 27.20 -4.74
C TYR A 126 1.02 26.46 -3.60
N ALA A 127 2.35 26.48 -3.58
CA ALA A 127 3.13 25.88 -2.50
C ALA A 127 2.90 26.58 -1.15
N VAL A 128 2.85 27.91 -1.12
CA VAL A 128 2.54 28.69 0.10
C VAL A 128 1.13 28.42 0.60
N THR A 129 0.14 28.32 -0.30
CA THR A 129 -1.22 27.92 0.07
C THR A 129 -1.26 26.49 0.62
N ALA A 130 -0.53 25.54 0.01
CA ALA A 130 -0.42 24.18 0.52
C ALA A 130 0.22 24.11 1.92
N VAL A 131 1.24 24.93 2.18
CA VAL A 131 1.86 25.09 3.51
C VAL A 131 0.86 25.68 4.51
N ASN A 132 0.13 26.73 4.14
CA ASN A 132 -0.88 27.36 4.99
C ASN A 132 -1.98 26.36 5.38
N ASN A 133 -2.54 25.65 4.40
CA ASN A 133 -3.54 24.59 4.63
C ASN A 133 -2.99 23.49 5.55
N SER A 134 -1.72 23.10 5.36
CA SER A 134 -1.07 22.09 6.20
C SER A 134 -0.89 22.57 7.65
N ALA A 135 -0.59 23.86 7.85
CA ALA A 135 -0.50 24.49 9.16
C ALA A 135 -1.88 24.60 9.84
N GLU A 136 -2.96 24.87 9.09
CA GLU A 136 -4.33 24.84 9.60
C GLU A 136 -4.75 23.44 10.04
N CYS A 137 -4.50 22.42 9.21
CA CYS A 137 -4.77 21.03 9.56
C CYS A 137 -3.94 20.57 10.77
N ALA A 138 -2.69 21.01 10.90
CA ALA A 138 -1.86 20.71 12.06
C ALA A 138 -2.37 21.40 13.34
N ALA A 139 -2.83 22.66 13.24
CA ALA A 139 -3.47 23.36 14.36
C ALA A 139 -4.76 22.65 14.81
N GLN A 140 -5.58 22.20 13.85
CA GLN A 140 -6.77 21.41 14.11
C GLN A 140 -6.42 20.08 14.76
N ALA A 141 -5.41 19.35 14.25
CA ALA A 141 -4.95 18.10 14.83
C ALA A 141 -4.47 18.28 16.28
N ALA A 142 -3.72 19.35 16.56
CA ALA A 142 -3.26 19.69 17.90
C ALA A 142 -4.43 19.96 18.87
N TYR A 143 -5.46 20.70 18.41
CA TYR A 143 -6.69 20.90 19.18
C TYR A 143 -7.43 19.57 19.45
N LEU A 144 -7.64 18.75 18.42
CA LEU A 144 -8.34 17.47 18.56
C LEU A 144 -7.62 16.51 19.51
N ILE A 145 -6.28 16.45 19.46
CA ILE A 145 -5.47 15.70 20.42
C ILE A 145 -5.70 16.21 21.85
N SER A 146 -5.73 17.52 22.05
CA SER A 146 -5.92 18.11 23.39
C SER A 146 -7.29 17.80 23.99
N VAL A 147 -8.34 17.73 23.18
CA VAL A 147 -9.72 17.46 23.62
C VAL A 147 -9.98 15.95 23.78
N SER A 148 -9.27 15.12 23.02
CA SER A 148 -9.47 13.66 22.99
C SER A 148 -9.07 12.94 24.27
N ASP A 149 -8.31 13.58 25.17
CA ASP A 149 -8.05 13.07 26.52
C ASP A 149 -9.34 13.02 27.36
N GLN A 150 -10.28 13.96 27.14
CA GLN A 150 -11.56 14.04 27.85
C GLN A 150 -12.70 13.36 27.10
N ASP A 151 -12.73 13.49 25.77
CA ASP A 151 -13.73 12.84 24.92
C ASP A 151 -13.16 12.46 23.53
N LYS A 152 -12.94 11.17 23.34
CA LYS A 152 -12.43 10.61 22.08
C LYS A 152 -13.38 10.79 20.89
N SER A 153 -14.68 10.91 21.13
CA SER A 153 -15.68 11.03 20.05
C SER A 153 -15.48 12.31 19.23
N ILE A 154 -15.05 13.40 19.89
CA ILE A 154 -14.77 14.68 19.25
C ILE A 154 -13.54 14.59 18.35
N GLY A 155 -12.51 13.84 18.77
CA GLY A 155 -11.34 13.54 17.95
C GLY A 155 -11.69 12.77 16.67
N LEU A 156 -12.58 11.79 16.77
CA LEU A 156 -13.01 10.92 15.67
C LEU A 156 -13.98 11.61 14.69
N ASN A 157 -14.99 12.32 15.21
CA ASN A 157 -16.07 12.90 14.40
C ASN A 157 -15.80 14.36 14.01
N GLY A 158 -14.89 15.05 14.70
CA GLY A 158 -14.66 16.49 14.59
C GLY A 158 -15.63 17.31 15.46
N PRO A 159 -15.31 18.58 15.77
CA PRO A 159 -16.19 19.45 16.54
C PRO A 159 -17.38 19.92 15.70
N VAL A 160 -18.43 20.41 16.37
CA VAL A 160 -19.60 21.01 15.70
C VAL A 160 -19.18 22.25 14.93
N ASP A 161 -19.64 22.37 13.67
CA ASP A 161 -19.43 23.57 12.86
C ASP A 161 -20.43 24.68 13.25
N VAL A 162 -20.10 25.40 14.33
CA VAL A 162 -20.92 26.51 14.84
C VAL A 162 -21.08 27.62 13.78
N GLY A 163 -20.09 27.81 12.90
CA GLY A 163 -20.17 28.81 11.82
C GLY A 163 -21.22 28.45 10.78
N LYS A 164 -21.20 27.21 10.28
CA LYS A 164 -22.22 26.71 9.35
C LYS A 164 -23.63 26.77 9.97
N LEU A 165 -23.75 26.38 11.24
CA LEU A 165 -25.03 26.37 11.93
C LEU A 165 -25.58 27.79 12.16
N HIS A 166 -24.72 28.73 12.54
CA HIS A 166 -25.10 30.15 12.68
C HIS A 166 -25.53 30.78 11.34
N ASN A 167 -24.83 30.46 10.25
CA ASN A 167 -25.23 30.92 8.91
C ASN A 167 -26.58 30.35 8.47
N ALA A 168 -26.87 29.08 8.80
CA ALA A 168 -28.17 28.46 8.51
C ALA A 168 -29.29 29.11 9.33
N VAL A 169 -29.06 29.38 10.62
CA VAL A 169 -29.99 30.13 11.50
C VAL A 169 -30.28 31.51 10.90
N HIS A 170 -29.26 32.30 10.60
CA HIS A 170 -29.42 33.65 10.07
C HIS A 170 -30.14 33.67 8.71
N ALA A 171 -29.86 32.70 7.83
CA ALA A 171 -30.55 32.59 6.54
C ALA A 171 -32.05 32.34 6.70
N VAL A 172 -32.43 31.48 7.66
CA VAL A 172 -33.84 31.24 8.01
C VAL A 172 -34.47 32.49 8.62
N GLU A 173 -33.79 33.16 9.55
CA GLU A 173 -34.27 34.40 10.16
C GLU A 173 -34.50 35.52 9.14
N GLU A 174 -33.56 35.75 8.22
CA GLU A 174 -33.70 36.76 7.16
C GLU A 174 -34.90 36.46 6.26
N THR A 175 -35.08 35.21 5.85
CA THR A 175 -36.23 34.81 5.00
C THR A 175 -37.55 34.93 5.77
N CYS A 176 -37.58 34.58 7.06
CA CYS A 176 -38.75 34.78 7.91
C CYS A 176 -39.12 36.26 8.05
N ILE A 177 -38.13 37.14 8.27
CA ILE A 177 -38.33 38.59 8.34
C ILE A 177 -38.82 39.13 6.99
N SER A 178 -38.28 38.63 5.87
CA SER A 178 -38.72 39.02 4.53
C SER A 178 -40.19 38.67 4.30
N ILE A 179 -40.62 37.46 4.69
CA ILE A 179 -42.02 37.02 4.57
C ILE A 179 -42.96 37.87 5.44
N ILE A 180 -42.53 38.26 6.65
CA ILE A 180 -43.33 39.09 7.56
C ILE A 180 -43.47 40.52 7.04
N THR A 181 -42.41 41.07 6.45
CA THR A 181 -42.35 42.49 6.03
C THR A 181 -42.90 42.71 4.62
N THR A 182 -42.89 41.69 3.78
CA THR A 182 -43.32 41.78 2.38
C THR A 182 -44.85 41.76 2.24
N ASN A 183 -45.36 42.59 1.32
CA ASN A 183 -46.79 42.69 1.02
C ASN A 183 -47.20 42.07 -0.34
N ASP A 184 -46.25 41.52 -1.09
CA ASP A 184 -46.46 40.89 -2.38
C ASP A 184 -46.65 39.37 -2.24
N ASP A 185 -47.82 38.86 -2.62
CA ASP A 185 -48.18 37.45 -2.52
C ASP A 185 -47.31 36.53 -3.41
N ILE A 186 -46.79 37.05 -4.52
CA ILE A 186 -45.91 36.29 -5.42
C ILE A 186 -44.54 36.09 -4.77
N GLN A 187 -44.01 37.15 -4.16
CA GLN A 187 -42.74 37.10 -3.44
C GLN A 187 -42.85 36.22 -2.19
N ILE A 188 -43.96 36.28 -1.45
CA ILE A 188 -44.23 35.40 -0.29
C ILE A 188 -44.25 33.92 -0.71
N ALA A 189 -44.82 33.58 -1.87
CA ALA A 189 -44.86 32.20 -2.36
C ALA A 189 -43.47 31.65 -2.70
N GLU A 190 -42.59 32.47 -3.29
CA GLU A 190 -41.21 32.07 -3.62
C GLU A 190 -40.35 32.01 -2.34
N GLU A 191 -40.45 33.00 -1.45
CA GLU A 191 -39.74 33.01 -0.17
C GLU A 191 -40.18 31.84 0.73
N LYS A 192 -41.45 31.43 0.71
CA LYS A 192 -41.92 30.22 1.41
C LYS A 192 -41.23 28.96 0.89
N LYS A 193 -40.97 28.86 -0.41
CA LYS A 193 -40.25 27.72 -1.02
C LYS A 193 -38.78 27.73 -0.62
N VAL A 194 -38.14 28.89 -0.61
CA VAL A 194 -36.76 29.07 -0.13
C VAL A 194 -36.65 28.72 1.35
N LEU A 195 -37.59 29.22 2.17
CA LEU A 195 -37.67 28.95 3.61
C LEU A 195 -37.73 27.46 3.90
N LYS A 196 -38.58 26.70 3.19
CA LYS A 196 -38.66 25.23 3.36
C LYS A 196 -37.32 24.53 3.12
N SER A 197 -36.58 24.96 2.08
CA SER A 197 -35.25 24.42 1.81
C SER A 197 -34.27 24.77 2.94
N GLN A 198 -34.25 26.04 3.35
CA GLN A 198 -33.32 26.52 4.38
C GLN A 198 -33.60 25.91 5.76
N VAL A 199 -34.86 25.70 6.14
CA VAL A 199 -35.24 25.02 7.39
C VAL A 199 -34.79 23.56 7.36
N LYS A 200 -34.92 22.88 6.22
CA LYS A 200 -34.39 21.51 6.06
C LYS A 200 -32.87 21.47 6.18
N ASP A 201 -32.17 22.43 5.59
CA ASP A 201 -30.71 22.54 5.71
C ASP A 201 -30.28 22.82 7.16
N LEU A 202 -31.06 23.61 7.90
CA LEU A 202 -30.89 23.84 9.33
C LEU A 202 -31.13 22.58 10.17
N GLU A 203 -32.19 21.82 9.89
CA GLU A 203 -32.47 20.53 10.54
C GLU A 203 -31.36 19.51 10.33
N ASP A 204 -30.84 19.39 9.11
CA ASP A 204 -29.74 18.47 8.80
C ASP A 204 -28.44 18.92 9.50
N SER A 205 -28.20 20.23 9.59
CA SER A 205 -27.06 20.80 10.35
C SER A 205 -27.20 20.58 11.86
N MET A 206 -28.42 20.66 12.39
CA MET A 206 -28.74 20.33 13.79
C MET A 206 -28.54 18.84 14.09
N ARG A 207 -28.90 17.95 13.16
CA ARG A 207 -28.68 16.51 13.30
C ARG A 207 -27.19 16.17 13.35
N ASP A 208 -26.38 16.79 12.48
CA ASP A 208 -24.92 16.68 12.49
C ASP A 208 -24.32 17.20 13.82
N ALA A 209 -24.84 18.31 14.34
CA ALA A 209 -24.44 18.84 15.65
C ALA A 209 -24.75 17.87 16.80
N ILE A 210 -25.94 17.23 16.78
CA ILE A 210 -26.31 16.21 17.78
C ILE A 210 -25.35 15.01 17.73
N GLU A 211 -24.99 14.54 16.54
CA GLU A 211 -24.10 13.39 16.36
C GLU A 211 -22.70 13.67 16.91
N LYS A 212 -22.19 14.89 16.73
CA LYS A 212 -20.85 15.34 17.16
C LYS A 212 -20.76 15.83 18.60
N THR A 213 -21.90 16.07 19.26
CA THR A 213 -21.93 16.52 20.66
C THR A 213 -21.87 15.33 21.62
N ARG A 214 -21.09 15.50 22.70
CA ARG A 214 -20.96 14.54 23.81
C ARG A 214 -22.32 14.21 24.41
N GLU A 215 -22.52 12.95 24.83
CA GLU A 215 -23.71 12.56 25.59
C GLU A 215 -23.79 13.34 26.91
N GLY A 216 -24.90 14.08 27.10
CA GLY A 216 -25.09 14.98 28.23
C GLY A 216 -26.32 15.87 28.08
N GLU A 217 -26.48 16.84 28.98
CA GLU A 217 -27.63 17.75 29.01
C GLU A 217 -27.76 18.57 27.71
N LEU A 218 -26.64 19.09 27.19
CA LEU A 218 -26.60 19.86 25.94
C LEU A 218 -27.14 19.05 24.74
N LYS A 219 -26.76 17.77 24.62
CA LYS A 219 -27.24 16.92 23.52
C LYS A 219 -28.75 16.67 23.61
N ASN A 220 -29.30 16.60 24.83
CA ASN A 220 -30.74 16.46 25.03
C ASN A 220 -31.48 17.76 24.67
N MET A 221 -30.94 18.93 25.05
CA MET A 221 -31.48 20.23 24.64
C MET A 221 -31.46 20.40 23.12
N LEU A 222 -30.37 20.01 22.45
CA LEU A 222 -30.28 20.02 20.98
C LEU A 222 -31.33 19.10 20.33
N LYS A 223 -31.57 17.90 20.89
CA LYS A 223 -32.62 16.98 20.41
C LYS A 223 -34.02 17.55 20.57
N GLU A 224 -34.28 18.23 21.69
CA GLU A 224 -35.57 18.88 21.96
C GLU A 224 -35.81 20.03 20.98
N CYS A 225 -34.87 20.97 20.83
CA CYS A 225 -35.00 22.07 19.87
C CYS A 225 -35.10 21.59 18.41
N THR A 226 -34.40 20.50 18.04
CA THR A 226 -34.52 19.92 16.69
C THR A 226 -35.90 19.32 16.46
N LYS A 227 -36.53 18.75 17.50
CA LYS A 227 -37.89 18.24 17.43
C LYS A 227 -38.90 19.38 17.30
N ASP A 228 -38.74 20.45 18.08
CA ASP A 228 -39.61 21.62 17.99
C ASP A 228 -39.53 22.27 16.59
N LEU A 229 -38.31 22.39 16.05
CA LEU A 229 -38.08 22.87 14.68
C LEU A 229 -38.78 21.99 13.63
N LEU A 230 -38.68 20.66 13.76
CA LEU A 230 -39.34 19.70 12.85
C LEU A 230 -40.86 19.80 12.93
N ASP A 231 -41.41 19.96 14.14
CA ASP A 231 -42.86 20.13 14.34
C ASP A 231 -43.34 21.43 13.69
N SER A 232 -42.58 22.52 13.79
CA SER A 232 -42.86 23.80 13.14
C SER A 232 -42.72 23.74 11.62
N HIS A 233 -41.73 23.02 11.10
CA HIS A 233 -41.58 22.75 9.66
C HIS A 233 -42.77 21.97 9.11
N GLN A 234 -43.17 20.87 9.76
CA GLN A 234 -44.33 20.07 9.32
C GLN A 234 -45.64 20.88 9.33
N ARG A 235 -45.81 21.76 10.32
CA ARG A 235 -46.96 22.69 10.36
C ARG A 235 -46.95 23.67 9.18
N LEU A 236 -45.77 24.14 8.77
CA LEU A 236 -45.60 25.04 7.63
C LEU A 236 -45.79 24.32 6.27
N ASP A 237 -45.53 23.00 6.22
CA ASP A 237 -45.62 22.18 5.01
C ASP A 237 -47.05 21.64 4.74
N ASN A 238 -47.81 21.30 5.79
CA ASN A 238 -49.15 20.74 5.70
C ASN A 238 -50.24 21.72 5.20
N GLU A 239 -49.95 23.03 5.12
CA GLU A 239 -50.90 24.02 4.63
C GLU A 239 -50.84 24.17 3.09
N GLN A 240 -51.80 23.51 2.44
CA GLN A 240 -52.10 23.68 1.01
C GLN A 240 -53.00 24.91 0.72
N ASP A 241 -53.47 25.61 1.75
CA ASP A 241 -54.53 26.62 1.62
C ASP A 241 -53.98 28.05 1.55
N LEU A 242 -53.99 28.63 0.36
CA LEU A 242 -53.44 29.94 -0.02
C LEU A 242 -54.24 31.16 0.49
N GLY A 243 -55.08 31.00 1.52
CA GLY A 243 -56.13 31.99 1.82
C GLY A 243 -55.90 32.98 2.97
N ASN A 244 -54.94 32.76 3.88
CA ASN A 244 -54.89 33.54 5.13
C ASN A 244 -53.47 33.95 5.56
N LYS A 245 -53.07 35.16 5.16
CA LYS A 245 -51.76 35.78 5.46
C LYS A 245 -51.47 35.83 6.97
N ASP A 246 -52.50 36.07 7.80
CA ASP A 246 -52.34 36.17 9.26
C ASP A 246 -51.93 34.83 9.90
N LYS A 247 -52.42 33.71 9.34
CA LYS A 247 -52.02 32.36 9.80
C LYS A 247 -50.59 32.04 9.38
N LEU A 248 -50.20 32.38 8.16
CA LEU A 248 -48.82 32.21 7.69
C LEU A 248 -47.84 33.02 8.54
N ILE A 249 -48.14 34.29 8.84
CA ILE A 249 -47.32 35.13 9.72
C ILE A 249 -47.21 34.53 11.13
N SER A 250 -48.32 34.02 11.69
CA SER A 250 -48.28 33.34 12.98
C SER A 250 -47.37 32.11 12.98
N ARG A 251 -47.36 31.31 11.90
CA ARG A 251 -46.50 30.12 11.79
C ARG A 251 -45.03 30.46 11.53
N VAL A 252 -44.77 31.51 10.76
CA VAL A 252 -43.42 32.04 10.56
C VAL A 252 -42.89 32.62 11.88
N ALA A 253 -43.74 33.24 12.70
CA ALA A 253 -43.38 33.70 14.04
C ALA A 253 -43.09 32.54 15.02
N ASP A 254 -43.90 31.46 14.99
CA ASP A 254 -43.63 30.23 15.75
C ASP A 254 -42.24 29.66 15.36
N LEU A 255 -41.97 29.55 14.04
CA LEU A 255 -40.69 29.09 13.52
C LEU A 255 -39.52 30.00 13.92
N MET A 256 -39.71 31.32 13.86
CA MET A 256 -38.69 32.28 14.32
C MET A 256 -38.36 32.11 15.80
N HIS A 257 -39.35 31.78 16.64
CA HIS A 257 -39.11 31.51 18.05
C HIS A 257 -38.25 30.24 18.24
N ASP A 258 -38.56 29.16 17.53
CA ASP A 258 -37.79 27.92 17.59
C ASP A 258 -36.35 28.11 17.06
N VAL A 259 -36.19 28.88 15.99
CA VAL A 259 -34.88 29.26 15.44
C VAL A 259 -34.09 30.13 16.42
N SER A 260 -34.75 31.04 17.13
CA SER A 260 -34.12 31.84 18.20
C SER A 260 -33.64 30.96 19.36
N ASN A 261 -34.41 29.94 19.73
CA ASN A 261 -34.03 28.97 20.76
C ASN A 261 -32.78 28.17 20.34
N VAL A 262 -32.68 27.78 19.06
CA VAL A 262 -31.46 27.20 18.48
C VAL A 262 -30.30 28.19 18.54
N SER A 263 -30.52 29.47 18.22
CA SER A 263 -29.48 30.51 18.33
C SER A 263 -28.94 30.68 19.75
N CYS A 264 -29.79 30.60 20.77
CA CYS A 264 -29.35 30.63 22.18
C CYS A 264 -28.46 29.42 22.55
N LEU A 265 -28.76 28.23 22.01
CA LEU A 265 -27.95 27.04 22.26
C LEU A 265 -26.57 27.11 21.61
N LEU A 266 -26.44 27.84 20.49
CA LEU A 266 -25.15 28.05 19.81
C LEU A 266 -24.11 28.80 20.66
N GLU A 267 -24.55 29.53 21.67
CA GLU A 267 -23.69 30.29 22.59
C GLU A 267 -23.12 29.42 23.72
N HIS A 268 -23.55 28.15 23.82
CA HIS A 268 -23.12 27.24 24.89
C HIS A 268 -21.65 26.80 24.74
N SER A 269 -20.85 26.92 25.81
CA SER A 269 -19.40 26.63 25.81
C SER A 269 -19.05 25.19 25.43
N ASP A 270 -19.95 24.25 25.73
CA ASP A 270 -19.70 22.81 25.58
C ASP A 270 -19.88 22.30 24.13
N LEU A 271 -20.41 23.11 23.21
CA LEU A 271 -20.48 22.76 21.79
C LEU A 271 -19.10 22.62 21.16
N VAL A 272 -18.14 23.42 21.66
CA VAL A 272 -16.76 23.44 21.20
C VAL A 272 -15.85 23.49 22.42
N PRO A 273 -15.61 22.32 23.05
CA PRO A 273 -14.94 22.28 24.34
C PRO A 273 -13.48 22.73 24.23
N VAL A 274 -13.05 23.55 25.17
CA VAL A 274 -11.64 23.90 25.35
C VAL A 274 -11.05 22.94 26.38
N ALA A 275 -9.94 22.30 26.05
CA ALA A 275 -9.28 21.35 26.93
C ALA A 275 -8.82 22.04 28.23
N THR A 276 -9.40 21.64 29.36
CA THR A 276 -9.11 22.21 30.69
C THR A 276 -8.02 21.46 31.45
N ASP A 277 -7.90 20.14 31.24
CA ASP A 277 -7.00 19.22 31.96
C ASP A 277 -6.22 18.34 30.98
N ILE A 278 -5.22 18.91 30.30
CA ILE A 278 -4.39 18.19 29.31
C ILE A 278 -3.30 17.39 30.05
N SER A 279 -3.16 16.10 29.73
CA SER A 279 -2.05 15.28 30.25
C SER A 279 -0.70 15.89 29.85
N ALA A 280 0.30 15.87 30.75
CA ALA A 280 1.65 16.39 30.46
C ALA A 280 2.28 15.75 29.21
N ASP A 281 1.93 14.49 28.96
CA ASP A 281 2.38 13.73 27.80
C ASP A 281 1.66 14.19 26.51
N THR A 282 0.34 14.44 26.58
CA THR A 282 -0.45 15.03 25.47
C THR A 282 0.00 16.45 25.14
N GLN A 283 0.27 17.28 26.15
CA GLN A 283 0.79 18.64 25.97
C GLN A 283 2.11 18.65 25.21
N LYS A 284 3.02 17.71 25.52
CA LYS A 284 4.31 17.59 24.83
C LYS A 284 4.14 17.36 23.32
N HIS A 285 3.18 16.53 22.91
CA HIS A 285 2.91 16.27 21.50
C HIS A 285 2.22 17.45 20.79
N VAL A 286 1.31 18.13 21.48
CA VAL A 286 0.71 19.38 21.00
C VAL A 286 1.81 20.43 20.75
N ASP A 287 2.72 20.60 21.70
CA ASP A 287 3.86 21.52 21.58
C ASP A 287 4.80 21.11 20.43
N GLU A 288 5.02 19.81 20.22
CA GLU A 288 5.81 19.28 19.12
C GLU A 288 5.18 19.59 17.75
N ILE A 289 3.88 19.37 17.59
CA ILE A 289 3.13 19.67 16.37
C ILE A 289 3.17 21.18 16.08
N VAL A 290 2.94 22.02 17.09
CA VAL A 290 3.00 23.49 16.95
C VAL A 290 4.41 23.94 16.57
N LYS A 291 5.45 23.40 17.23
CA LYS A 291 6.86 23.69 16.90
C LYS A 291 7.21 23.30 15.47
N ASN A 292 6.82 22.12 15.03
CA ASN A 292 7.06 21.65 13.66
C ASN A 292 6.32 22.52 12.63
N SER A 293 5.09 22.95 12.94
CA SER A 293 4.31 23.87 12.11
C SER A 293 4.96 25.25 11.98
N LEU A 294 5.45 25.82 13.09
CA LEU A 294 6.18 27.10 13.09
C LEU A 294 7.51 27.01 12.33
N THR A 295 8.17 25.84 12.37
CA THR A 295 9.40 25.58 11.60
C THR A 295 9.10 25.56 10.10
N LEU A 296 8.02 24.88 9.69
CA LEU A 296 7.56 24.86 8.30
C LEU A 296 7.24 26.28 7.78
N LEU A 297 6.48 27.07 8.55
CA LEU A 297 6.18 28.46 8.18
C LEU A 297 7.46 29.32 8.08
N SER A 298 8.38 29.19 9.04
CA SER A 298 9.63 29.97 9.03
C SER A 298 10.53 29.62 7.85
N ASN A 299 10.66 28.34 7.49
CA ASN A 299 11.41 27.91 6.31
C ASN A 299 10.77 28.43 5.02
N THR A 300 9.44 28.46 4.95
CA THR A 300 8.68 28.97 3.81
C THR A 300 8.80 30.49 3.68
N GLU A 301 8.76 31.23 4.79
CA GLU A 301 9.01 32.68 4.80
C GLU A 301 10.41 33.01 4.28
N GLU A 302 11.43 32.24 4.69
CA GLU A 302 12.79 32.44 4.21
C GLU A 302 12.93 32.10 2.72
N LEU A 303 12.25 31.07 2.23
CA LEU A 303 12.15 30.77 0.80
C LEU A 303 11.53 31.94 0.02
N VAL A 304 10.41 32.50 0.51
CA VAL A 304 9.74 33.65 -0.11
C VAL A 304 10.65 34.89 -0.13
N LYS A 305 11.46 35.11 0.92
CA LYS A 305 12.47 36.19 0.93
C LYS A 305 13.57 35.98 -0.11
N GLN A 306 14.06 34.74 -0.28
CA GLN A 306 15.05 34.43 -1.33
C GLN A 306 14.49 34.69 -2.73
N VAL A 307 13.23 34.31 -2.98
CA VAL A 307 12.54 34.60 -4.25
C VAL A 307 12.38 36.11 -4.46
N LYS A 308 12.06 36.86 -3.40
CA LYS A 308 11.95 38.33 -3.45
C LYS A 308 13.29 39.01 -3.75
N ALA A 309 14.39 38.48 -3.24
CA ALA A 309 15.74 39.01 -3.44
C ALA A 309 16.38 38.58 -4.78
N ALA A 310 15.72 37.70 -5.55
CA ALA A 310 16.27 37.19 -6.80
C ALA A 310 16.35 38.28 -7.89
N PRO A 311 17.50 38.41 -8.58
CA PRO A 311 17.71 39.41 -9.64
C PRO A 311 16.70 39.25 -10.79
N GLU A 312 16.46 40.32 -11.56
CA GLU A 312 15.48 40.34 -12.66
C GLU A 312 15.90 39.48 -13.86
N GLU A 313 17.19 39.18 -14.01
CA GLU A 313 17.76 38.23 -14.97
C GLU A 313 18.16 36.93 -14.23
N PRO A 314 17.78 35.71 -14.69
CA PRO A 314 17.19 35.33 -15.98
C PRO A 314 15.65 35.24 -16.01
N GLU A 315 15.07 35.19 -17.22
CA GLU A 315 13.62 35.12 -17.51
C GLU A 315 12.96 33.80 -17.07
N THR A 316 13.77 32.73 -16.94
CA THR A 316 13.35 31.41 -16.47
C THR A 316 13.87 31.11 -15.06
N MET A 317 12.98 30.67 -14.18
CA MET A 317 13.31 30.28 -12.81
C MET A 317 13.24 28.77 -12.61
N LYS A 318 14.06 28.25 -11.70
CA LYS A 318 14.05 26.85 -11.25
C LYS A 318 14.06 26.80 -9.74
N TRP A 319 13.40 25.81 -9.15
CA TRP A 319 13.44 25.62 -7.69
C TRP A 319 14.85 25.36 -7.16
N VAL A 320 15.74 24.75 -7.94
CA VAL A 320 17.17 24.51 -7.61
C VAL A 320 17.91 25.78 -7.22
N MET A 321 17.46 26.95 -7.70
CA MET A 321 18.09 28.24 -7.40
C MET A 321 17.92 28.66 -5.94
N PHE A 322 17.01 28.02 -5.19
CA PHE A 322 16.65 28.40 -3.83
C PHE A 322 16.98 27.28 -2.83
N ASN A 323 17.97 27.52 -1.97
CA ASN A 323 18.50 26.52 -1.04
C ASN A 323 17.46 26.06 -0.01
N LYS A 324 16.48 26.92 0.33
CA LYS A 324 15.45 26.64 1.35
C LYS A 324 14.38 25.66 0.91
N ARG A 325 14.34 25.23 -0.37
CA ARG A 325 13.31 24.28 -0.86
C ARG A 325 13.32 22.94 -0.11
N LYS A 326 14.51 22.39 0.18
CA LYS A 326 14.66 21.11 0.87
C LYS A 326 14.23 21.22 2.32
N ASP A 327 14.63 22.31 2.98
CA ASP A 327 14.23 22.61 4.36
C ASP A 327 12.71 22.73 4.53
N VAL A 328 11.98 23.20 3.51
CA VAL A 328 10.51 23.25 3.50
C VAL A 328 9.91 21.83 3.38
N LEU A 329 10.44 21.02 2.48
CA LEU A 329 9.99 19.63 2.29
C LEU A 329 10.26 18.76 3.53
N ASP A 330 11.47 18.85 4.07
CA ASP A 330 11.87 18.11 5.28
C ASP A 330 11.04 18.55 6.49
N ALA A 331 10.77 19.85 6.63
CA ALA A 331 9.90 20.37 7.69
C ALA A 331 8.45 19.86 7.54
N PHE A 332 7.94 19.77 6.32
CA PHE A 332 6.61 19.24 6.06
C PHE A 332 6.51 17.73 6.37
N GLU A 333 7.50 16.93 5.95
CA GLU A 333 7.54 15.50 6.25
C GLU A 333 7.66 15.23 7.75
N ASN A 334 8.46 16.03 8.46
CA ASN A 334 8.58 15.95 9.92
C ASN A 334 7.26 16.31 10.61
N LEU A 335 6.57 17.36 10.14
CA LEU A 335 5.25 17.72 10.65
C LEU A 335 4.23 16.60 10.42
N LEU A 336 4.16 16.06 9.19
CA LEU A 336 3.24 14.97 8.84
C LEU A 336 3.49 13.72 9.68
N ARG A 337 4.76 13.38 9.93
CA ARG A 337 5.15 12.27 10.81
C ARG A 337 4.70 12.53 12.25
N SER A 338 4.99 13.71 12.79
CA SER A 338 4.64 14.08 14.17
C SER A 338 3.13 14.02 14.40
N VAL A 339 2.32 14.50 13.44
CA VAL A 339 0.86 14.40 13.49
C VAL A 339 0.39 12.94 13.40
N LYS A 340 0.96 12.11 12.50
CA LYS A 340 0.58 10.69 12.41
C LYS A 340 0.88 9.91 13.69
N THR A 341 2.09 10.06 14.23
CA THR A 341 2.51 9.38 15.46
C THR A 341 1.66 9.81 16.65
N SER A 342 1.36 11.10 16.77
CA SER A 342 0.49 11.61 17.85
C SER A 342 -0.95 11.08 17.73
N GLY A 343 -1.48 10.97 16.50
CA GLY A 343 -2.82 10.44 16.24
C GLY A 343 -2.98 8.94 16.52
N GLN A 344 -1.97 8.14 16.14
CA GLN A 344 -1.93 6.71 16.43
C GLN A 344 -1.87 6.44 17.93
N ARG A 345 -1.10 7.25 18.67
CA ARG A 345 -0.95 7.13 20.12
C ARG A 345 -2.27 7.35 20.86
N VAL A 346 -3.05 8.35 20.45
CA VAL A 346 -4.35 8.68 21.08
C VAL A 346 -5.48 7.77 20.54
N ASN A 347 -5.18 6.85 19.62
CA ASN A 347 -6.14 5.99 18.90
C ASN A 347 -7.19 6.80 18.12
N LEU A 348 -6.83 7.99 17.64
CA LEU A 348 -7.65 8.83 16.74
C LEU A 348 -7.39 8.50 15.27
N LEU A 349 -6.21 7.96 15.02
CA LEU A 349 -5.96 7.15 13.84
C LEU A 349 -5.99 5.73 14.35
N GLU A 350 -6.74 4.85 13.67
CA GLU A 350 -6.45 3.43 13.79
C GLU A 350 -4.94 3.29 13.56
N ALA A 351 -4.25 2.57 14.46
CA ALA A 351 -2.95 2.02 14.09
C ALA A 351 -3.14 1.49 12.68
N ALA A 352 -2.22 1.76 11.77
CA ALA A 352 -2.27 1.04 10.52
C ALA A 352 -2.31 -0.44 10.93
N VAL A 353 -3.50 -1.06 10.89
CA VAL A 353 -3.66 -2.25 10.09
C VAL A 353 -3.01 -1.77 8.82
N GLU A 354 -1.73 -2.11 8.68
CA GLU A 354 -1.14 -2.17 7.37
C GLU A 354 -2.24 -2.86 6.58
N GLU A 355 -2.97 -2.09 5.76
CA GLU A 355 -3.74 -2.69 4.68
C GLU A 355 -2.74 -3.69 4.11
N PRO A 356 -3.03 -5.00 4.21
CA PRO A 356 -2.01 -6.02 4.12
C PRO A 356 -1.27 -5.70 2.84
N GLU A 357 0.01 -5.27 2.96
CA GLU A 357 0.83 -4.75 1.85
C GLU A 357 0.39 -5.57 0.63
N GLU A 358 -0.42 -4.97 -0.26
CA GLU A 358 -1.10 -5.76 -1.30
C GLU A 358 0.04 -6.53 -1.95
N GLU A 359 0.01 -7.86 -1.85
CA GLU A 359 1.06 -8.71 -2.41
C GLU A 359 1.26 -8.20 -3.83
N LYS A 360 2.39 -7.54 -4.10
CA LYS A 360 2.58 -6.83 -5.36
C LYS A 360 2.51 -7.87 -6.46
N LYS A 361 1.33 -7.94 -7.10
CA LYS A 361 1.00 -8.98 -8.06
C LYS A 361 2.09 -9.02 -9.14
N SER A 362 2.51 -10.22 -9.52
CA SER A 362 3.47 -10.37 -10.60
C SER A 362 2.91 -9.79 -11.90
N TYR A 363 3.77 -9.44 -12.86
CA TYR A 363 3.29 -8.93 -14.14
C TYR A 363 2.37 -9.95 -14.82
N VAL A 364 2.74 -11.23 -14.73
CA VAL A 364 1.97 -12.38 -15.21
C VAL A 364 0.60 -12.48 -14.53
N GLU A 365 0.52 -12.26 -13.21
CA GLU A 365 -0.74 -12.23 -12.47
C GLU A 365 -1.64 -11.07 -12.93
N ILE A 366 -1.07 -9.88 -13.13
CA ILE A 366 -1.80 -8.70 -13.62
C ILE A 366 -2.37 -8.95 -15.02
N GLN A 367 -1.58 -9.52 -15.93
CA GLN A 367 -2.05 -9.86 -17.28
C GLN A 367 -3.17 -10.92 -17.21
N PHE A 368 -3.02 -11.93 -16.35
CA PHE A 368 -4.05 -12.94 -16.14
C PHE A 368 -5.36 -12.35 -15.61
N ASP A 369 -5.29 -11.46 -14.61
CA ASP A 369 -6.47 -10.79 -14.05
C ASP A 369 -7.22 -9.94 -15.09
N LEU A 370 -6.49 -9.23 -15.95
CA LEU A 370 -7.07 -8.45 -17.05
C LEU A 370 -7.74 -9.35 -18.09
N ALA A 371 -7.10 -10.47 -18.46
CA ALA A 371 -7.66 -11.46 -19.36
C ALA A 371 -8.91 -12.15 -18.75
N SER A 372 -8.83 -12.57 -17.48
CA SER A 372 -9.91 -13.19 -16.73
C SER A 372 -11.11 -12.26 -16.57
N LYS A 373 -10.89 -10.97 -16.32
CA LYS A 373 -11.94 -9.96 -16.24
C LYS A 373 -12.69 -9.78 -17.56
N TRP A 374 -12.00 -9.91 -18.68
CA TRP A 374 -12.63 -9.92 -20.00
C TRP A 374 -13.40 -11.23 -20.24
N LEU A 375 -12.79 -12.38 -19.98
CA LEU A 375 -13.36 -13.70 -20.29
C LEU A 375 -14.54 -14.09 -19.38
N SER A 376 -14.58 -13.57 -18.15
CA SER A 376 -15.68 -13.82 -17.20
C SER A 376 -16.95 -13.00 -17.47
N LYS A 377 -16.85 -11.92 -18.26
CA LYS A 377 -17.96 -10.98 -18.51
C LYS A 377 -18.12 -10.72 -20.02
N PRO A 378 -19.00 -11.47 -20.71
CA PRO A 378 -19.22 -11.38 -22.15
C PRO A 378 -19.55 -9.99 -22.69
N MET A 379 -20.37 -9.23 -21.95
CA MET A 379 -20.82 -7.87 -22.29
C MET A 379 -19.97 -6.83 -21.55
N CYS A 380 -18.66 -6.89 -21.75
CA CYS A 380 -17.72 -5.91 -21.22
C CYS A 380 -17.63 -4.66 -22.10
N LYS A 381 -17.24 -3.52 -21.52
CA LYS A 381 -16.88 -2.31 -22.27
C LYS A 381 -15.80 -2.63 -23.32
N PRO A 382 -15.81 -1.99 -24.50
CA PRO A 382 -14.81 -2.25 -25.56
C PRO A 382 -13.36 -2.05 -25.08
N ASP A 383 -13.13 -1.12 -24.15
CA ASP A 383 -11.81 -0.90 -23.52
C ASP A 383 -11.33 -2.09 -22.67
N VAL A 384 -12.25 -2.81 -22.02
CA VAL A 384 -11.92 -4.00 -21.23
C VAL A 384 -11.64 -5.19 -22.14
N LYS A 385 -12.38 -5.31 -23.25
CA LYS A 385 -12.12 -6.33 -24.29
C LYS A 385 -10.75 -6.13 -24.94
N THR A 386 -10.41 -4.91 -25.35
CA THR A 386 -9.12 -4.60 -25.98
C THR A 386 -7.95 -4.84 -25.03
N LYS A 387 -8.04 -4.35 -23.79
CA LYS A 387 -7.03 -4.60 -22.75
C LYS A 387 -6.91 -6.08 -22.39
N GLY A 388 -8.02 -6.81 -22.31
CA GLY A 388 -8.01 -8.26 -22.05
C GLY A 388 -7.34 -9.05 -23.18
N GLN A 389 -7.61 -8.71 -24.44
CA GLN A 389 -6.95 -9.33 -25.59
C GLN A 389 -5.46 -9.00 -25.64
N GLU A 390 -5.08 -7.75 -25.37
CA GLU A 390 -3.68 -7.34 -25.25
C GLU A 390 -2.98 -8.10 -24.13
N ALA A 391 -3.63 -8.30 -22.98
CA ALA A 391 -3.08 -9.07 -21.89
C ALA A 391 -2.80 -10.53 -22.23
N VAL A 392 -3.69 -11.19 -22.99
CA VAL A 392 -3.43 -12.55 -23.50
C VAL A 392 -2.23 -12.57 -24.46
N ARG A 393 -2.09 -11.58 -25.35
CA ARG A 393 -0.92 -11.47 -26.25
C ARG A 393 0.38 -11.27 -25.47
N ASN A 394 0.37 -10.35 -24.51
CA ASN A 394 1.51 -10.10 -23.63
C ASN A 394 1.93 -11.37 -22.87
N LEU A 395 0.97 -12.17 -22.40
CA LEU A 395 1.25 -13.44 -21.73
C LEU A 395 1.86 -14.47 -22.70
N MET A 396 1.37 -14.55 -23.94
CA MET A 396 1.97 -15.40 -24.98
C MET A 396 3.39 -14.96 -25.35
N ASP A 397 3.68 -13.66 -25.40
CA ASP A 397 5.02 -13.15 -25.67
C ASP A 397 6.02 -13.52 -24.57
N VAL A 398 5.59 -13.41 -23.31
CA VAL A 398 6.38 -13.87 -22.16
C VAL A 398 6.56 -15.40 -22.23
N ALA A 399 5.50 -16.14 -22.54
CA ALA A 399 5.56 -17.60 -22.68
C ALA A 399 6.51 -18.07 -23.79
N ASN A 400 6.54 -17.38 -24.93
CA ASN A 400 7.49 -17.65 -26.01
C ASN A 400 8.94 -17.49 -25.55
N LYS A 401 9.24 -16.41 -24.81
CA LYS A 401 10.57 -16.17 -24.24
C LYS A 401 10.98 -17.27 -23.26
N VAL A 402 10.06 -17.71 -22.38
CA VAL A 402 10.32 -18.83 -21.47
C VAL A 402 10.54 -20.13 -22.25
N ALA A 403 9.73 -20.39 -23.28
CA ALA A 403 9.80 -21.61 -24.07
C ALA A 403 11.12 -21.76 -24.85
N GLU A 404 11.78 -20.67 -25.24
CA GLU A 404 13.09 -20.75 -25.91
C GLU A 404 14.14 -21.45 -25.05
N ASP A 405 14.05 -21.26 -23.74
CA ASP A 405 15.00 -21.72 -22.74
C ASP A 405 14.61 -23.03 -22.04
N LEU A 406 13.40 -23.56 -22.29
CA LEU A 406 12.96 -24.84 -21.74
C LEU A 406 13.58 -26.04 -22.48
N PRO A 407 13.82 -27.18 -21.79
CA PRO A 407 14.39 -28.37 -22.41
C PRO A 407 13.34 -29.24 -23.12
N GLY A 408 13.74 -29.85 -24.25
CA GLY A 408 13.09 -31.02 -24.86
C GLY A 408 11.56 -30.97 -24.97
N SER A 409 10.89 -31.88 -24.25
CA SER A 409 9.43 -32.05 -24.25
C SER A 409 8.68 -30.84 -23.70
N ASP A 410 9.19 -30.22 -22.63
CA ASP A 410 8.51 -29.10 -21.95
C ASP A 410 8.42 -27.88 -22.88
N LYS A 411 9.41 -27.72 -23.76
CA LYS A 411 9.42 -26.70 -24.81
C LYS A 411 8.40 -26.96 -25.91
N GLU A 412 8.22 -28.21 -26.31
CA GLU A 412 7.21 -28.60 -27.31
C GLU A 412 5.79 -28.42 -26.75
N ASP A 413 5.56 -28.85 -25.51
CA ASP A 413 4.27 -28.70 -24.81
C ASP A 413 3.91 -27.22 -24.64
N MET A 414 4.86 -26.37 -24.22
CA MET A 414 4.63 -24.93 -24.08
C MET A 414 4.34 -24.26 -25.42
N ARG A 415 5.03 -24.66 -26.50
CA ARG A 415 4.76 -24.14 -27.86
C ARG A 415 3.38 -24.54 -28.36
N ASN A 416 2.97 -25.80 -28.13
CA ASN A 416 1.64 -26.28 -28.50
C ASN A 416 0.57 -25.47 -27.76
N LEU A 417 0.75 -25.25 -26.46
CA LEU A 417 -0.16 -24.44 -25.65
C LEU A 417 -0.27 -22.98 -26.14
N ILE A 418 0.85 -22.36 -26.54
CA ILE A 418 0.87 -21.01 -27.13
C ILE A 418 0.07 -20.98 -28.44
N VAL A 419 0.29 -21.96 -29.33
CA VAL A 419 -0.41 -22.04 -30.62
C VAL A 419 -1.91 -22.24 -30.43
N GLU A 420 -2.31 -23.14 -29.53
CA GLU A 420 -3.72 -23.36 -29.18
C GLU A 420 -4.37 -22.09 -28.61
N THR A 421 -3.67 -21.39 -27.70
CA THR A 421 -4.15 -20.14 -27.10
C THR A 421 -4.30 -19.04 -28.15
N GLU A 422 -3.37 -18.94 -29.11
CA GLU A 422 -3.42 -17.94 -30.18
C GLU A 422 -4.61 -18.19 -31.13
N GLN A 423 -4.89 -19.46 -31.46
CA GLN A 423 -6.04 -19.85 -32.27
C GLN A 423 -7.36 -19.49 -31.56
N LEU A 424 -7.50 -19.90 -30.29
CA LEU A 424 -8.68 -19.59 -29.47
C LEU A 424 -8.88 -18.09 -29.27
N LEU A 425 -7.80 -17.32 -29.11
CA LEU A 425 -7.86 -15.86 -29.02
C LEU A 425 -8.41 -15.24 -30.31
N LYS A 426 -7.99 -15.73 -31.48
CA LYS A 426 -8.50 -15.26 -32.78
C LYS A 426 -10.00 -15.53 -32.90
N ASP A 427 -10.45 -16.72 -32.54
CA ASP A 427 -11.86 -17.11 -32.62
C ASP A 427 -12.72 -16.29 -31.64
N CYS A 428 -12.30 -16.17 -30.39
CA CYS A 428 -12.97 -15.39 -29.34
C CYS A 428 -12.97 -13.87 -29.61
N SER A 429 -12.06 -13.39 -30.46
CA SER A 429 -12.00 -11.97 -30.83
C SER A 429 -13.13 -11.55 -31.79
N GLN A 430 -13.53 -12.47 -32.67
CA GLN A 430 -14.48 -12.24 -33.76
C GLN A 430 -15.93 -12.40 -33.32
N LYS A 431 -16.22 -13.45 -32.53
CA LYS A 431 -17.57 -13.78 -32.08
C LYS A 431 -17.55 -14.16 -30.60
N TYR A 432 -18.68 -13.94 -29.94
CA TYR A 432 -18.88 -14.44 -28.58
C TYR A 432 -19.42 -15.86 -28.63
N ASP A 433 -18.70 -16.77 -27.96
CA ASP A 433 -19.10 -18.15 -27.72
C ASP A 433 -18.70 -18.51 -26.28
N GLN A 434 -19.68 -18.92 -25.48
CA GLN A 434 -19.49 -19.19 -24.05
C GLN A 434 -18.55 -20.38 -23.80
N GLU A 435 -18.59 -21.41 -24.65
CA GLU A 435 -17.71 -22.58 -24.51
C GLU A 435 -16.28 -22.24 -24.94
N GLN A 436 -16.11 -21.46 -26.01
CA GLN A 436 -14.76 -21.05 -26.43
C GLN A 436 -14.11 -20.08 -25.43
N TYR A 437 -14.89 -19.19 -24.80
CA TYR A 437 -14.38 -18.27 -23.79
C TYR A 437 -13.93 -19.01 -22.52
N SER A 438 -14.64 -20.07 -22.10
CA SER A 438 -14.23 -20.88 -20.95
C SER A 438 -12.97 -21.69 -21.25
N VAL A 439 -12.88 -22.28 -22.45
CA VAL A 439 -11.68 -23.00 -22.92
C VAL A 439 -10.49 -22.04 -23.03
N LEU A 440 -10.67 -20.83 -23.59
CA LEU A 440 -9.61 -19.82 -23.64
C LEU A 440 -9.15 -19.41 -22.24
N LEU A 441 -10.06 -19.23 -21.28
CA LEU A 441 -9.71 -18.90 -19.90
C LEU A 441 -8.89 -20.02 -19.24
N GLU A 442 -9.23 -21.28 -19.52
CA GLU A 442 -8.48 -22.44 -19.05
C GLU A 442 -7.07 -22.47 -19.65
N ARG A 443 -6.93 -22.26 -20.97
CA ARG A 443 -5.62 -22.20 -21.63
C ARG A 443 -4.76 -21.03 -21.18
N VAL A 444 -5.36 -19.86 -20.94
CA VAL A 444 -4.66 -18.70 -20.36
C VAL A 444 -4.19 -18.99 -18.92
N ARG A 445 -4.96 -19.76 -18.14
CA ARG A 445 -4.56 -20.22 -16.80
C ARG A 445 -3.42 -21.23 -16.86
N GLU A 446 -3.47 -22.19 -17.79
CA GLU A 446 -2.38 -23.13 -18.06
C GLU A 446 -1.11 -22.39 -18.49
N LEU A 447 -1.24 -21.38 -19.35
CA LEU A 447 -0.11 -20.58 -19.85
C LEU A 447 0.54 -19.79 -18.72
N LYS A 448 -0.26 -19.14 -17.87
CA LYS A 448 0.20 -18.46 -16.64
C LYS A 448 1.03 -19.41 -15.78
N LYS A 449 0.48 -20.60 -15.49
CA LYS A 449 1.15 -21.62 -14.67
C LYS A 449 2.44 -22.14 -15.32
N GLY A 450 2.41 -22.40 -16.63
CA GLY A 450 3.57 -22.84 -17.40
C GLY A 450 4.70 -21.80 -17.41
N VAL A 451 4.35 -20.52 -17.55
CA VAL A 451 5.31 -19.40 -17.44
C VAL A 451 5.94 -19.37 -16.07
N SER A 452 5.13 -19.32 -15.00
CA SER A 452 5.66 -19.22 -13.64
C SER A 452 6.57 -20.40 -13.31
N ARG A 453 6.09 -21.64 -13.54
CA ARG A 453 6.86 -22.86 -13.25
C ARG A 453 8.12 -22.96 -14.10
N GLY A 454 8.05 -22.56 -15.36
CA GLY A 454 9.21 -22.55 -16.26
C GLY A 454 10.31 -21.60 -15.78
N VAL A 455 9.94 -20.39 -15.35
CA VAL A 455 10.89 -19.42 -14.78
C VAL A 455 11.50 -19.94 -13.48
N VAL A 456 10.69 -20.47 -12.57
CA VAL A 456 11.17 -21.02 -11.29
C VAL A 456 12.12 -22.20 -11.52
N SER A 457 11.76 -23.12 -12.41
CA SER A 457 12.60 -24.29 -12.74
C SER A 457 13.97 -23.87 -13.24
N LYS A 458 14.00 -22.89 -14.16
CA LYS A 458 15.26 -22.34 -14.67
C LYS A 458 16.06 -21.61 -13.59
N LEU A 459 15.39 -20.82 -12.75
CA LEU A 459 15.99 -20.11 -11.61
C LEU A 459 16.60 -21.09 -10.59
N VAL A 460 15.95 -22.22 -10.34
CA VAL A 460 16.51 -23.28 -9.48
C VAL A 460 17.75 -23.87 -10.14
N GLN A 461 17.66 -24.30 -11.40
CA GLN A 461 18.75 -24.99 -12.12
C GLN A 461 19.99 -24.11 -12.32
N ASP A 462 19.85 -22.90 -12.87
CA ASP A 462 20.99 -22.05 -13.25
C ASP A 462 21.77 -21.51 -12.04
N PHE A 463 21.10 -21.36 -10.90
CA PHE A 463 21.72 -20.85 -9.67
C PHE A 463 22.19 -21.96 -8.70
N MET A 464 22.05 -23.25 -9.06
CA MET A 464 22.57 -24.34 -8.21
C MET A 464 24.10 -24.34 -8.10
N GLN A 465 24.81 -23.99 -9.18
CA GLN A 465 26.27 -24.10 -9.29
C GLN A 465 26.98 -22.76 -9.46
N ALA A 466 26.31 -21.64 -9.13
CA ALA A 466 26.78 -20.31 -9.52
C ALA A 466 28.10 -19.83 -8.85
N GLU A 467 28.66 -20.57 -7.90
CA GLU A 467 29.84 -20.16 -7.13
C GLU A 467 31.06 -21.09 -7.33
N GLU A 468 30.90 -22.22 -8.01
CA GLU A 468 31.96 -23.25 -8.14
C GLU A 468 33.14 -22.83 -9.03
N PRO A 469 32.93 -22.19 -10.21
CA PRO A 469 34.05 -21.76 -11.06
C PRO A 469 34.95 -20.71 -10.42
N LEU A 470 34.45 -19.95 -9.44
CA LEU A 470 35.21 -18.90 -8.74
C LEU A 470 36.20 -19.50 -7.74
N ALA A 471 35.81 -20.56 -7.03
CA ALA A 471 36.67 -21.26 -6.07
C ALA A 471 37.84 -21.96 -6.78
N ASP A 472 37.58 -22.56 -7.94
CA ASP A 472 38.62 -23.17 -8.75
C ASP A 472 39.62 -22.15 -9.30
N LEU A 473 39.16 -20.95 -9.66
CA LEU A 473 39.98 -19.89 -10.26
C LEU A 473 41.08 -19.37 -9.31
N ASP A 474 40.78 -19.29 -8.01
CA ASP A 474 41.73 -18.84 -6.98
C ASP A 474 42.87 -19.84 -6.75
N LEU A 475 42.59 -21.12 -7.01
CA LEU A 475 43.47 -22.26 -6.74
C LEU A 475 44.45 -22.58 -7.89
N ILE A 476 44.18 -22.14 -9.12
CA ILE A 476 45.00 -22.43 -10.32
C ILE A 476 46.46 -22.00 -10.16
N VAL A 477 46.68 -20.84 -9.53
CA VAL A 477 48.01 -20.24 -9.39
C VAL A 477 48.88 -21.01 -8.38
N ASP A 478 48.24 -21.65 -7.39
CA ASP A 478 48.91 -22.33 -6.27
C ASP A 478 49.21 -23.82 -6.57
N TYR A 479 48.38 -24.48 -7.40
CA TYR A 479 48.52 -25.92 -7.68
C TYR A 479 49.45 -26.26 -8.86
N GLU A 480 49.50 -25.44 -9.91
CA GLU A 480 50.25 -25.77 -11.12
C GLU A 480 51.48 -24.87 -11.29
N LYS A 481 52.65 -25.48 -11.46
CA LYS A 481 53.93 -24.77 -11.55
C LYS A 481 54.30 -24.41 -12.99
N ASP A 482 53.70 -25.08 -13.97
CA ASP A 482 53.93 -24.84 -15.40
C ASP A 482 53.10 -23.65 -15.91
N GLU A 483 53.77 -22.63 -16.45
CA GLU A 483 53.15 -21.42 -16.99
C GLU A 483 52.19 -21.70 -18.15
N SER A 484 52.52 -22.62 -19.05
CA SER A 484 51.70 -22.91 -20.22
C SER A 484 50.40 -23.62 -19.83
N LYS A 485 50.49 -24.53 -18.85
CA LYS A 485 49.32 -25.23 -18.29
C LYS A 485 48.43 -24.30 -17.46
N ARG A 486 49.02 -23.37 -16.71
CA ARG A 486 48.26 -22.33 -15.99
C ARG A 486 47.43 -21.46 -16.93
N LYS A 487 48.02 -21.00 -18.05
CA LYS A 487 47.30 -20.20 -19.06
C LYS A 487 46.15 -20.99 -19.69
N PHE A 488 46.37 -22.24 -20.07
CA PHE A 488 45.32 -23.11 -20.63
C PHE A 488 44.17 -23.38 -19.64
N MET A 489 44.49 -23.69 -18.38
CA MET A 489 43.46 -23.90 -17.35
C MET A 489 42.67 -22.63 -17.05
N LEU A 490 43.33 -21.47 -17.07
CA LEU A 490 42.68 -20.18 -16.90
C LEU A 490 41.70 -19.90 -18.04
N GLU A 491 42.10 -20.08 -19.30
CA GLU A 491 41.21 -19.88 -20.46
C GLU A 491 39.97 -20.77 -20.38
N LYS A 492 40.15 -22.05 -20.00
CA LYS A 492 39.04 -22.97 -19.77
C LYS A 492 38.11 -22.46 -18.66
N LYS A 493 38.65 -21.99 -17.53
CA LYS A 493 37.85 -21.49 -16.40
C LYS A 493 37.18 -20.14 -16.67
N ILE A 494 37.80 -19.27 -17.46
CA ILE A 494 37.18 -18.04 -17.96
C ILE A 494 35.98 -18.37 -18.86
N ALA A 495 36.12 -19.35 -19.77
CA ALA A 495 35.02 -19.79 -20.62
C ALA A 495 33.86 -20.36 -19.79
N GLU A 496 34.14 -21.17 -18.78
CA GLU A 496 33.15 -21.68 -17.82
C GLU A 496 32.43 -20.54 -17.06
N LEU A 497 33.18 -19.54 -16.59
CA LEU A 497 32.66 -18.37 -15.86
C LEU A 497 31.76 -17.50 -16.75
N LEU A 498 32.19 -17.19 -17.97
CA LEU A 498 31.40 -16.38 -18.91
C LEU A 498 30.14 -17.11 -19.39
N ALA A 499 30.23 -18.42 -19.62
CA ALA A 499 29.07 -19.24 -19.93
C ALA A 499 28.06 -19.26 -18.77
N GLN A 500 28.55 -19.33 -17.53
CA GLN A 500 27.71 -19.27 -16.34
C GLN A 500 27.05 -17.89 -16.16
N LEU A 501 27.82 -16.81 -16.36
CA LEU A 501 27.29 -15.45 -16.31
C LEU A 501 26.15 -15.25 -17.30
N GLY A 502 26.34 -15.69 -18.56
CA GLY A 502 25.30 -15.60 -19.58
C GLY A 502 24.01 -16.36 -19.22
N ARG A 503 24.13 -17.55 -18.61
CA ARG A 503 22.96 -18.29 -18.09
C ARG A 503 22.27 -17.53 -16.97
N VAL A 504 23.03 -17.09 -15.97
CA VAL A 504 22.51 -16.39 -14.79
C VAL A 504 21.83 -15.07 -15.16
N THR A 505 22.46 -14.22 -15.99
CA THR A 505 21.86 -12.94 -16.39
C THR A 505 20.72 -13.13 -17.39
N GLY A 506 20.76 -14.16 -18.24
CA GLY A 506 19.62 -14.56 -19.08
C GLY A 506 18.40 -14.92 -18.23
N THR A 507 18.58 -15.74 -17.21
CA THR A 507 17.51 -16.15 -16.29
C THR A 507 17.05 -15.00 -15.39
N ALA A 508 17.95 -14.14 -14.93
CA ALA A 508 17.58 -12.94 -14.19
C ALA A 508 16.69 -11.99 -15.02
N ARG A 509 17.02 -11.79 -16.30
CA ARG A 509 16.16 -11.03 -17.21
C ARG A 509 14.82 -11.71 -17.39
N LEU A 510 14.75 -13.04 -17.50
CA LEU A 510 13.48 -13.76 -17.60
C LEU A 510 12.58 -13.52 -16.37
N VAL A 511 13.18 -13.53 -15.17
CA VAL A 511 12.51 -13.16 -13.91
C VAL A 511 12.02 -11.71 -13.95
N ALA A 512 12.84 -10.77 -14.43
CA ALA A 512 12.46 -9.36 -14.57
C ALA A 512 11.28 -9.14 -15.54
N HIS A 513 11.18 -9.92 -16.61
CA HIS A 513 10.03 -9.85 -17.53
C HIS A 513 8.73 -10.42 -16.94
N THR A 514 8.83 -11.32 -15.97
CA THR A 514 7.66 -11.95 -15.33
C THR A 514 7.20 -11.22 -14.06
N HIS A 515 8.11 -10.46 -13.42
CA HIS A 515 7.86 -9.78 -12.15
C HIS A 515 8.20 -8.28 -12.26
N ALA A 516 7.17 -7.44 -12.42
CA ALA A 516 7.34 -6.02 -12.73
C ALA A 516 8.00 -5.20 -11.61
N HIS A 517 7.81 -5.56 -10.34
CA HIS A 517 8.12 -4.67 -9.21
C HIS A 517 9.62 -4.51 -8.90
N ARG A 518 10.49 -5.37 -9.44
CA ARG A 518 11.96 -5.33 -9.23
C ARG A 518 12.75 -5.51 -10.53
N ALA A 519 12.09 -5.37 -11.67
CA ALA A 519 12.70 -5.57 -12.97
C ALA A 519 13.91 -4.64 -13.19
N ASP A 520 13.79 -3.37 -12.79
CA ASP A 520 14.86 -2.38 -12.95
C ASP A 520 16.08 -2.69 -12.08
N ASP A 521 15.86 -3.10 -10.82
CA ASP A 521 16.94 -3.49 -9.91
C ASP A 521 17.69 -4.73 -10.41
N ILE A 522 16.96 -5.73 -10.89
CA ILE A 522 17.53 -6.96 -11.46
C ILE A 522 18.33 -6.65 -12.73
N ASN A 523 17.79 -5.82 -13.62
CA ASN A 523 18.45 -5.42 -14.86
C ASN A 523 19.72 -4.60 -14.58
N ALA A 524 19.67 -3.65 -13.66
CA ALA A 524 20.82 -2.85 -13.26
C ALA A 524 21.93 -3.72 -12.63
N CYS A 525 21.57 -4.64 -11.74
CA CYS A 525 22.51 -5.56 -11.11
C CYS A 525 23.14 -6.54 -12.12
N SER A 526 22.34 -7.03 -13.07
CA SER A 526 22.80 -7.89 -14.17
C SER A 526 23.81 -7.16 -15.05
N GLN A 527 23.52 -5.92 -15.46
CA GLN A 527 24.44 -5.09 -16.24
C GLN A 527 25.74 -4.79 -15.48
N GLN A 528 25.65 -4.47 -14.18
CA GLN A 528 26.84 -4.25 -13.36
C GLN A 528 27.75 -5.48 -13.33
N THR A 529 27.18 -6.68 -13.21
CA THR A 529 27.95 -7.93 -13.17
C THR A 529 28.60 -8.24 -14.52
N GLU A 530 27.91 -7.94 -15.62
CA GLU A 530 28.45 -8.05 -16.98
C GLU A 530 29.64 -7.11 -17.22
N LEU A 531 29.65 -5.92 -16.60
CA LEU A 531 30.77 -4.98 -16.65
C LEU A 531 31.96 -5.42 -15.78
N LEU A 532 31.70 -6.10 -14.66
CA LEU A 532 32.75 -6.61 -13.76
C LEU A 532 33.49 -7.82 -14.35
N ALA A 533 32.80 -8.67 -15.12
CA ALA A 533 33.37 -9.88 -15.71
C ALA A 533 34.66 -9.66 -16.53
N PRO A 534 34.72 -8.74 -17.52
CA PRO A 534 35.96 -8.50 -18.26
C PRO A 534 37.08 -7.92 -17.39
N MET A 535 36.75 -7.15 -16.35
CA MET A 535 37.75 -6.63 -15.40
C MET A 535 38.36 -7.75 -14.56
N LEU A 536 37.53 -8.70 -14.10
CA LEU A 536 37.97 -9.88 -13.37
C LEU A 536 38.84 -10.79 -14.25
N VAL A 537 38.45 -11.01 -15.51
CA VAL A 537 39.23 -11.79 -16.49
C VAL A 537 40.63 -11.19 -16.67
N LYS A 538 40.71 -9.87 -16.86
CA LYS A 538 42.00 -9.18 -17.00
C LYS A 538 42.86 -9.31 -15.73
N ALA A 539 42.27 -9.11 -14.56
CA ALA A 539 42.98 -9.27 -13.28
C ALA A 539 43.45 -10.71 -13.06
N ALA A 540 42.69 -11.72 -13.53
CA ALA A 540 43.08 -13.12 -13.46
C ALA A 540 44.28 -13.43 -14.37
N GLN A 541 44.29 -12.88 -15.59
CA GLN A 541 45.42 -12.97 -16.52
C GLN A 541 46.68 -12.32 -15.93
N GLU A 542 46.55 -11.11 -15.37
CA GLU A 542 47.67 -10.40 -14.72
C GLU A 542 48.23 -11.18 -13.52
N ARG A 543 47.38 -11.87 -12.75
CA ARG A 543 47.82 -12.73 -11.63
C ARG A 543 48.65 -13.93 -12.10
N ILE A 544 48.34 -14.50 -13.27
CA ILE A 544 49.15 -15.61 -13.83
C ILE A 544 50.50 -15.11 -14.33
N GLU A 545 50.54 -13.92 -14.94
CA GLU A 545 51.78 -13.30 -15.41
C GLU A 545 52.69 -12.88 -14.24
N ARG A 546 52.10 -12.42 -13.13
CA ARG A 546 52.81 -11.90 -11.95
C ARG A 546 52.28 -12.54 -10.65
N PRO A 547 52.63 -13.81 -10.38
CA PRO A 547 52.05 -14.57 -9.27
C PRO A 547 52.49 -14.10 -7.87
N ASP A 548 53.67 -13.50 -7.73
CA ASP A 548 54.23 -13.06 -6.43
C ASP A 548 53.98 -11.57 -6.11
N ASP A 549 53.36 -10.83 -7.03
CA ASP A 549 53.09 -9.39 -6.87
C ASP A 549 51.89 -9.17 -5.95
N LYS A 550 52.17 -8.68 -4.73
CA LYS A 550 51.15 -8.43 -3.70
C LYS A 550 50.04 -7.49 -4.19
N ALA A 551 50.35 -6.48 -4.99
CA ALA A 551 49.36 -5.51 -5.47
C ALA A 551 48.39 -6.15 -6.48
N VAL A 552 48.90 -7.04 -7.33
CA VAL A 552 48.08 -7.79 -8.31
C VAL A 552 47.19 -8.79 -7.60
N ILE A 553 47.71 -9.50 -6.60
CA ILE A 553 46.94 -10.45 -5.79
C ILE A 553 45.79 -9.73 -5.07
N GLU A 554 46.07 -8.58 -4.44
CA GLU A 554 45.05 -7.81 -3.71
C GLU A 554 43.96 -7.26 -4.65
N ASN A 555 44.35 -6.72 -5.81
CA ASN A 555 43.41 -6.24 -6.81
C ASN A 555 42.53 -7.37 -7.37
N TYR A 556 43.12 -8.53 -7.71
CA TYR A 556 42.38 -9.71 -8.15
C TYR A 556 41.39 -10.18 -7.07
N LYS A 557 41.83 -10.31 -5.82
CA LYS A 557 40.96 -10.73 -4.71
C LYS A 557 39.81 -9.75 -4.49
N SER A 558 40.07 -8.45 -4.56
CA SER A 558 39.03 -7.42 -4.45
C SER A 558 37.99 -7.54 -5.56
N LEU A 559 38.42 -7.72 -6.82
CA LEU A 559 37.50 -7.89 -7.95
C LEU A 559 36.72 -9.20 -7.88
N LEU A 560 37.36 -10.28 -7.41
CA LEU A 560 36.72 -11.58 -7.20
C LEU A 560 35.59 -11.47 -6.16
N THR A 561 35.85 -10.81 -5.03
CA THR A 561 34.82 -10.56 -4.00
C THR A 561 33.67 -9.72 -4.55
N LYS A 562 33.96 -8.62 -5.26
CA LYS A 562 32.93 -7.76 -5.87
C LYS A 562 32.05 -8.51 -6.87
N TYR A 563 32.66 -9.37 -7.70
CA TYR A 563 31.92 -10.19 -8.65
C TYR A 563 31.04 -11.22 -7.92
N ALA A 564 31.56 -11.90 -6.91
CA ALA A 564 30.81 -12.87 -6.10
C ALA A 564 29.62 -12.21 -5.35
N GLU A 565 29.83 -11.04 -4.75
CA GLU A 565 28.77 -10.25 -4.10
C GLU A 565 27.68 -9.84 -5.10
N SER A 566 28.07 -9.40 -6.31
CA SER A 566 27.14 -9.02 -7.37
C SER A 566 26.31 -10.22 -7.85
N MET A 567 26.93 -11.39 -8.01
CA MET A 567 26.24 -12.65 -8.34
C MET A 567 25.26 -13.09 -7.25
N SER A 568 25.64 -12.98 -5.97
CA SER A 568 24.72 -13.22 -4.85
C SER A 568 23.54 -12.25 -4.87
N LYS A 569 23.80 -10.96 -5.14
CA LYS A 569 22.76 -9.94 -5.20
C LYS A 569 21.76 -10.20 -6.33
N ILE A 570 22.21 -10.63 -7.51
CA ILE A 570 21.30 -11.06 -8.59
C ILE A 570 20.42 -12.22 -8.10
N ARG A 571 21.02 -13.25 -7.49
CA ARG A 571 20.29 -14.40 -6.95
C ARG A 571 19.21 -13.97 -5.95
N ASP A 572 19.58 -13.14 -4.97
CA ASP A 572 18.66 -12.73 -3.90
C ASP A 572 17.51 -11.89 -4.44
N LEU A 573 17.77 -11.02 -5.42
CA LEU A 573 16.73 -10.24 -6.10
C LEU A 573 15.77 -11.13 -6.89
N CYS A 574 16.29 -12.14 -7.61
CA CYS A 574 15.47 -13.11 -8.34
C CYS A 574 14.62 -13.97 -7.39
N ASP A 575 15.23 -14.50 -6.33
CA ASP A 575 14.58 -15.36 -5.34
C ASP A 575 13.42 -14.65 -4.62
N GLN A 576 13.63 -13.39 -4.26
CA GLN A 576 12.59 -12.56 -3.64
C GLN A 576 11.51 -12.09 -4.62
N SER A 577 11.72 -12.23 -5.93
CA SER A 577 10.73 -11.82 -6.94
C SER A 577 9.74 -12.95 -7.26
N VAL A 578 10.15 -14.20 -7.08
CA VAL A 578 9.34 -15.39 -7.38
C VAL A 578 8.45 -15.78 -6.19
N ASP A 579 7.33 -16.46 -6.48
CA ASP A 579 6.47 -17.02 -5.44
C ASP A 579 7.24 -18.04 -4.56
N PRO A 580 7.33 -17.82 -3.23
CA PRO A 580 8.09 -18.70 -2.34
C PRO A 580 7.59 -20.15 -2.35
N MET A 581 6.27 -20.37 -2.48
CA MET A 581 5.69 -21.70 -2.48
C MET A 581 6.06 -22.47 -3.75
N GLU A 582 5.92 -21.84 -4.91
CA GLU A 582 6.32 -22.41 -6.20
C GLU A 582 7.82 -22.71 -6.24
N PHE A 583 8.65 -21.84 -5.65
CA PHE A 583 10.08 -22.07 -5.48
C PHE A 583 10.37 -23.32 -4.64
N VAL A 584 9.77 -23.44 -3.46
CA VAL A 584 10.00 -24.59 -2.55
C VAL A 584 9.56 -25.90 -3.20
N GLN A 585 8.41 -25.92 -3.89
CA GLN A 585 7.92 -27.12 -4.58
C GLN A 585 8.85 -27.54 -5.72
N THR A 586 9.23 -26.60 -6.59
CA THR A 586 10.11 -26.88 -7.74
C THR A 586 11.53 -27.29 -7.30
N ALA A 587 12.05 -26.66 -6.24
CA ALA A 587 13.32 -27.06 -5.63
C ALA A 587 13.24 -28.46 -5.02
N GLY A 588 12.15 -28.77 -4.31
CA GLY A 588 11.90 -30.10 -3.74
C GLY A 588 11.85 -31.22 -4.79
N GLU A 589 11.14 -30.99 -5.89
CA GLU A 589 11.10 -31.91 -7.05
C GLU A 589 12.50 -32.11 -7.66
N THR A 590 13.29 -31.05 -7.74
CA THR A 590 14.65 -31.11 -8.28
C THR A 590 15.60 -31.87 -7.35
N ILE A 591 15.47 -31.72 -6.04
CA ILE A 591 16.22 -32.52 -5.05
C ILE A 591 15.84 -34.00 -5.14
N GLU A 592 14.55 -34.32 -5.26
CA GLU A 592 14.06 -35.70 -5.39
C GLU A 592 14.61 -36.35 -6.67
N ARG A 593 14.55 -35.65 -7.80
CA ARG A 593 15.13 -36.13 -9.08
C ARG A 593 16.63 -36.39 -8.97
N MET A 594 17.39 -35.46 -8.39
CA MET A 594 18.83 -35.64 -8.18
C MET A 594 19.16 -36.85 -7.30
N ARG A 595 18.32 -37.14 -6.30
CA ARG A 595 18.43 -38.33 -5.45
C ARG A 595 18.14 -39.61 -6.23
N GLU A 596 17.06 -39.65 -7.00
CA GLU A 596 16.68 -40.81 -7.82
C GLU A 596 17.72 -41.14 -8.91
N GLU A 597 18.34 -40.13 -9.52
CA GLU A 597 19.40 -40.31 -10.52
C GLU A 597 20.75 -40.80 -9.95
N SER A 598 20.87 -40.94 -8.63
CA SER A 598 22.13 -41.30 -7.94
C SER A 598 22.24 -42.78 -7.59
N THR A 599 21.56 -43.66 -8.33
CA THR A 599 21.58 -45.13 -8.15
C THR A 599 22.93 -45.80 -8.46
N HIS A 600 23.92 -45.08 -8.98
CA HIS A 600 25.27 -45.57 -9.22
C HIS A 600 26.21 -45.25 -8.04
N ASN A 601 26.95 -46.26 -7.56
CA ASN A 601 27.91 -46.18 -6.46
C ASN A 601 29.21 -45.45 -6.86
N ASP A 602 29.15 -44.26 -7.47
CA ASP A 602 30.33 -43.40 -7.61
C ASP A 602 30.42 -42.44 -6.41
N PRO A 603 31.40 -42.61 -5.51
CA PRO A 603 31.53 -41.78 -4.31
C PRO A 603 31.79 -40.30 -4.60
N GLN A 604 32.47 -39.97 -5.71
CA GLN A 604 32.78 -38.57 -6.06
C GLN A 604 31.55 -37.86 -6.63
N HIS A 605 30.84 -38.52 -7.54
CA HIS A 605 29.58 -38.02 -8.11
C HIS A 605 28.52 -37.79 -7.04
N ASN A 606 28.38 -38.74 -6.10
CA ASN A 606 27.43 -38.63 -4.99
C ASN A 606 27.80 -37.50 -4.01
N ALA A 607 29.10 -37.25 -3.78
CA ALA A 607 29.56 -36.13 -2.96
C ALA A 607 29.23 -34.77 -3.60
N HIS A 608 29.46 -34.62 -4.91
CA HIS A 608 29.14 -33.38 -5.64
C HIS A 608 27.62 -33.12 -5.66
N LYS A 609 26.81 -34.15 -5.93
CA LYS A 609 25.34 -34.04 -5.87
C LYS A 609 24.84 -33.73 -4.46
N SER A 610 25.43 -34.32 -3.43
CA SER A 610 25.08 -34.04 -2.03
C SER A 610 25.33 -32.58 -1.65
N ALA A 611 26.45 -32.00 -2.11
CA ALA A 611 26.77 -30.59 -1.91
C ALA A 611 25.76 -29.67 -2.64
N ALA A 612 25.41 -29.99 -3.89
CA ALA A 612 24.40 -29.25 -4.65
C ALA A 612 23.01 -29.30 -4.00
N ILE A 613 22.57 -30.49 -3.56
CA ILE A 613 21.32 -30.69 -2.80
C ILE A 613 21.31 -29.85 -1.53
N THR A 614 22.42 -29.83 -0.78
CA THR A 614 22.55 -29.06 0.47
C THR A 614 22.48 -27.56 0.20
N LYS A 615 23.17 -27.06 -0.84
CA LYS A 615 23.09 -25.65 -1.25
C LYS A 615 21.66 -25.25 -1.64
N LEU A 616 20.98 -26.09 -2.41
CA LEU A 616 19.60 -25.84 -2.82
C LEU A 616 18.64 -25.86 -1.61
N ALA A 617 18.81 -26.78 -0.67
CA ALA A 617 17.99 -26.81 0.55
C ALA A 617 18.21 -25.58 1.44
N ASN A 618 19.45 -25.08 1.57
CA ASN A 618 19.72 -23.82 2.26
C ASN A 618 19.02 -22.63 1.57
N ARG A 619 19.01 -22.62 0.23
CA ARG A 619 18.30 -21.61 -0.55
C ARG A 619 16.78 -21.68 -0.32
N VAL A 620 16.19 -22.87 -0.28
CA VAL A 620 14.76 -23.07 0.06
C VAL A 620 14.40 -22.41 1.39
N ILE A 621 15.23 -22.61 2.42
CA ILE A 621 15.02 -21.98 3.73
C ILE A 621 15.19 -20.45 3.65
N HIS A 622 16.21 -19.98 2.92
CA HIS A 622 16.45 -18.56 2.74
C HIS A 622 15.29 -17.84 2.02
N VAL A 623 14.73 -18.45 0.97
CA VAL A 623 13.53 -17.95 0.28
C VAL A 623 12.33 -17.94 1.24
N GLY A 624 12.14 -19.01 2.02
CA GLY A 624 11.12 -19.07 3.05
C GLY A 624 11.23 -17.96 4.09
N LEU A 625 12.43 -17.72 4.63
CA LEU A 625 12.70 -16.65 5.60
C LEU A 625 12.56 -15.25 5.00
N SER A 626 12.86 -15.09 3.71
CA SER A 626 12.80 -13.81 3.01
C SER A 626 11.37 -13.44 2.58
N SER A 627 10.44 -14.40 2.60
CA SER A 627 9.05 -14.21 2.18
C SER A 627 8.30 -13.16 3.01
N SER A 628 7.35 -12.48 2.37
CA SER A 628 6.46 -11.50 3.04
C SER A 628 5.67 -12.15 4.19
N THR A 629 5.25 -13.41 4.01
CA THR A 629 4.52 -14.19 5.02
C THR A 629 5.37 -14.46 6.25
N ALA A 630 6.64 -14.87 6.08
CA ALA A 630 7.55 -15.08 7.21
C ALA A 630 7.94 -13.77 7.93
N ARG A 631 7.99 -12.63 7.24
CA ARG A 631 8.24 -11.33 7.88
C ARG A 631 7.10 -10.87 8.78
N ARG A 632 5.86 -11.26 8.45
CA ARG A 632 4.65 -10.89 9.20
C ARG A 632 4.37 -11.83 10.38
N ASP A 633 4.88 -13.07 10.33
CA ASP A 633 4.62 -14.11 11.33
C ASP A 633 5.92 -14.53 12.09
N PRO A 634 6.13 -14.03 13.33
CA PRO A 634 7.28 -14.40 14.15
C PRO A 634 7.35 -15.90 14.51
N GLU A 635 6.21 -16.60 14.55
CA GLU A 635 6.18 -18.05 14.82
C GLU A 635 6.70 -18.82 13.60
N LEU A 636 6.26 -18.43 12.41
CA LEU A 636 6.77 -18.96 11.15
C LEU A 636 8.27 -18.71 11.00
N GLN A 637 8.75 -17.50 11.33
CA GLN A 637 10.18 -17.19 11.30
C GLN A 637 10.99 -18.07 12.27
N ARG A 638 10.47 -18.32 13.48
CA ARG A 638 11.10 -19.20 14.47
C ARG A 638 11.13 -20.66 14.01
N ALA A 639 10.04 -21.14 13.42
CA ALA A 639 9.93 -22.50 12.90
C ALA A 639 10.88 -22.73 11.71
N LEU A 640 10.98 -21.77 10.79
CA LEU A 640 11.93 -21.79 9.69
C LEU A 640 13.39 -21.73 10.20
N GLY A 641 13.67 -20.96 11.25
CA GLY A 641 14.97 -20.95 11.93
C GLY A 641 15.32 -22.29 12.57
N ALA A 642 14.34 -23.02 13.13
CA ALA A 642 14.55 -24.37 13.65
C ALA A 642 14.84 -25.37 12.52
N ALA A 643 14.11 -25.29 11.39
CA ALA A 643 14.39 -26.10 10.20
C ALA A 643 15.81 -25.82 9.65
N GLN A 644 16.28 -24.57 9.72
CA GLN A 644 17.66 -24.20 9.36
C GLN A 644 18.69 -24.91 10.24
N GLN A 645 18.47 -24.96 11.55
CA GLN A 645 19.35 -25.66 12.48
C GLN A 645 19.36 -27.17 12.24
N GLN A 646 18.20 -27.77 11.93
CA GLN A 646 18.10 -29.19 11.59
C GLN A 646 18.84 -29.51 10.28
N LEU A 647 18.68 -28.66 9.25
CA LEU A 647 19.39 -28.80 7.98
C LEU A 647 20.91 -28.69 8.18
N ALA A 648 21.37 -27.72 8.97
CA ALA A 648 22.77 -27.55 9.30
C ALA A 648 23.36 -28.75 10.07
N ALA A 649 22.54 -29.42 10.89
CA ALA A 649 22.93 -30.65 11.59
C ALA A 649 22.96 -31.89 10.67
N ALA A 650 22.12 -31.92 9.62
CA ALA A 650 22.09 -32.99 8.64
C ALA A 650 23.20 -32.88 7.59
N ALA A 651 23.61 -31.65 7.24
CA ALA A 651 24.66 -31.40 6.26
C ALA A 651 26.06 -31.78 6.80
N PRO A 652 26.91 -32.46 6.03
CA PRO A 652 28.28 -32.75 6.44
C PRO A 652 29.12 -31.46 6.51
N ALA A 653 29.93 -31.31 7.56
CA ALA A 653 30.82 -30.16 7.73
C ALA A 653 31.83 -30.06 6.56
N PRO A 654 32.19 -28.85 6.09
CA PRO A 654 33.18 -28.66 5.04
C PRO A 654 34.50 -29.36 5.39
N GLY A 655 34.96 -30.31 4.56
CA GLY A 655 36.21 -31.04 4.78
C GLY A 655 36.13 -32.26 5.72
N ALA A 656 34.93 -32.77 6.03
CA ALA A 656 34.77 -34.01 6.78
C ALA A 656 35.47 -35.21 6.09
N ARG A 657 36.17 -36.05 6.87
CA ARG A 657 36.85 -37.26 6.35
C ARG A 657 35.83 -38.22 5.71
N ALA A 658 36.20 -38.87 4.59
CA ALA A 658 35.42 -39.88 3.88
C ALA A 658 34.78 -40.96 4.79
N SER A 659 35.45 -41.32 5.88
CA SER A 659 34.97 -42.32 6.86
C SER A 659 33.92 -41.81 7.87
N ARG A 660 33.62 -40.51 7.88
CA ARG A 660 32.61 -39.85 8.73
C ARG A 660 31.46 -39.24 7.93
N LEU A 661 31.44 -39.44 6.61
CA LEU A 661 30.34 -38.98 5.76
C LEU A 661 29.13 -39.89 6.01
N PRO A 662 27.99 -39.34 6.45
CA PRO A 662 26.76 -40.10 6.58
C PRO A 662 26.33 -40.65 5.22
N ASP A 663 25.56 -41.76 5.22
CA ASP A 663 25.06 -42.37 3.98
C ASP A 663 24.36 -41.30 3.13
N PHE A 664 24.69 -41.23 1.84
CA PHE A 664 24.12 -40.27 0.90
C PHE A 664 22.59 -40.35 0.92
N ASN A 665 22.03 -41.56 0.99
CA ASN A 665 20.59 -41.78 0.98
C ASN A 665 19.90 -41.29 2.25
N ASP A 666 20.53 -41.45 3.42
CA ASP A 666 20.03 -40.99 4.71
C ASP A 666 20.16 -39.46 4.84
N THR A 667 21.31 -38.91 4.46
CA THR A 667 21.58 -37.47 4.45
C THR A 667 20.59 -36.73 3.54
N THR A 668 20.40 -37.20 2.32
CA THR A 668 19.47 -36.59 1.36
C THR A 668 18.00 -36.77 1.77
N ALA A 669 17.64 -37.87 2.45
CA ALA A 669 16.30 -38.05 3.01
C ALA A 669 15.99 -37.03 4.11
N ARG A 670 16.95 -36.77 5.03
CA ARG A 670 16.79 -35.74 6.07
C ARG A 670 16.72 -34.33 5.49
N ILE A 671 17.52 -34.04 4.45
CA ILE A 671 17.46 -32.75 3.74
C ILE A 671 16.08 -32.58 3.07
N LEU A 672 15.55 -33.63 2.43
CA LEU A 672 14.21 -33.62 1.85
C LEU A 672 13.13 -33.36 2.91
N GLN A 673 13.22 -34.04 4.06
CA GLN A 673 12.31 -33.81 5.18
C GLN A 673 12.31 -32.34 5.65
N ALA A 674 13.48 -31.73 5.77
CA ALA A 674 13.59 -30.31 6.13
C ALA A 674 12.94 -29.39 5.07
N THR A 675 13.12 -29.68 3.78
CA THR A 675 12.45 -28.91 2.71
C THR A 675 10.93 -29.10 2.69
N GLU A 676 10.44 -30.30 3.04
CA GLU A 676 9.00 -30.56 3.18
C GLU A 676 8.39 -29.88 4.41
N GLU A 677 9.16 -29.77 5.50
CA GLU A 677 8.74 -28.98 6.66
C GLU A 677 8.59 -27.51 6.28
N VAL A 678 9.54 -26.94 5.53
CA VAL A 678 9.42 -25.56 5.01
C VAL A 678 8.17 -25.39 4.13
N GLU A 679 7.88 -26.36 3.26
CA GLU A 679 6.66 -26.37 2.43
C GLU A 679 5.38 -26.36 3.28
N SER A 680 5.32 -27.21 4.31
CA SER A 680 4.22 -27.30 5.28
C SER A 680 4.04 -26.01 6.08
N LEU A 681 5.15 -25.41 6.52
CA LEU A 681 5.18 -24.14 7.24
C LEU A 681 4.65 -22.98 6.39
N LEU A 682 5.11 -22.85 5.14
CA LEU A 682 4.64 -21.83 4.21
C LEU A 682 3.17 -22.03 3.81
N CYS A 683 2.67 -23.27 3.80
CA CYS A 683 1.25 -23.56 3.61
C CYS A 683 0.38 -23.13 4.80
N GLY A 684 0.98 -22.77 5.94
CA GLY A 684 0.27 -22.40 7.16
C GLY A 684 -0.25 -23.59 7.96
N GLU A 685 0.32 -24.79 7.79
CA GLU A 685 -0.06 -25.98 8.55
C GLU A 685 0.32 -25.89 10.04
N THR A 686 1.05 -24.85 10.46
CA THR A 686 1.34 -24.52 11.87
C THR A 686 0.08 -24.39 12.71
N ILE A 687 -1.03 -23.97 12.10
CA ILE A 687 -2.32 -23.81 12.77
C ILE A 687 -2.83 -25.12 13.37
N PHE A 688 -2.47 -26.28 12.80
CA PHE A 688 -2.86 -27.60 13.28
C PHE A 688 -1.97 -28.12 14.42
N LYS A 689 -0.91 -27.40 14.81
CA LYS A 689 -0.10 -27.73 16.00
C LYS A 689 -0.71 -27.17 17.29
N GLN A 690 -1.65 -26.24 17.21
CA GLN A 690 -2.33 -25.64 18.37
C GLN A 690 -3.49 -26.54 18.83
N GLN A 691 -3.75 -26.62 20.14
CA GLN A 691 -4.91 -27.35 20.66
C GLN A 691 -6.20 -26.55 20.36
N PRO A 692 -7.24 -27.17 19.79
CA PRO A 692 -8.51 -26.51 19.53
C PRO A 692 -9.16 -26.06 20.84
N ALA A 693 -9.74 -24.85 20.85
CA ALA A 693 -10.62 -24.43 21.93
C ALA A 693 -11.90 -25.29 21.96
N GLN A 694 -12.54 -25.42 23.12
CA GLN A 694 -13.62 -26.38 23.37
C GLN A 694 -14.86 -26.23 22.46
N ASP A 695 -15.03 -25.08 21.79
CA ASP A 695 -16.21 -24.71 20.97
C ASP A 695 -15.86 -24.38 19.49
N GLN A 696 -14.95 -25.11 18.82
CA GLN A 696 -14.60 -24.87 17.40
C GLN A 696 -14.88 -26.08 16.47
N PRO A 697 -16.15 -26.32 16.06
CA PRO A 697 -16.52 -27.48 15.22
C PRO A 697 -15.94 -27.43 13.80
N ILE A 698 -15.80 -26.23 13.20
CA ILE A 698 -15.21 -26.07 11.86
C ILE A 698 -13.71 -26.36 11.87
N PHE A 699 -13.01 -26.02 12.96
CA PHE A 699 -11.61 -26.36 13.11
C PHE A 699 -11.39 -27.87 13.16
N ASN A 700 -12.23 -28.59 13.92
CA ASN A 700 -12.15 -30.05 14.00
C ASN A 700 -12.33 -30.71 12.63
N GLU A 701 -13.23 -30.18 11.80
CA GLU A 701 -13.41 -30.72 10.46
C GLU A 701 -12.22 -30.41 9.54
N ALA A 702 -11.70 -29.19 9.61
CA ALA A 702 -10.47 -28.82 8.91
C ALA A 702 -9.29 -29.73 9.31
N MET A 703 -9.19 -30.07 10.60
CA MET A 703 -8.21 -31.02 11.13
C MET A 703 -8.42 -32.43 10.59
N ASN A 704 -9.68 -32.91 10.53
CA ASN A 704 -9.99 -34.23 9.97
C ASN A 704 -9.55 -34.35 8.50
N LEU A 705 -9.83 -33.32 7.69
CA LEU A 705 -9.35 -33.27 6.31
C LEU A 705 -7.82 -33.26 6.26
N HIS A 706 -7.17 -32.40 7.07
CA HIS A 706 -5.71 -32.33 7.13
C HIS A 706 -5.08 -33.67 7.49
N VAL A 707 -5.55 -34.36 8.52
CA VAL A 707 -5.05 -35.69 8.93
C VAL A 707 -5.21 -36.71 7.80
N ALA A 708 -6.32 -36.68 7.06
CA ALA A 708 -6.56 -37.61 5.96
C ALA A 708 -5.61 -37.40 4.76
N ILE A 709 -5.14 -36.18 4.54
CA ILE A 709 -4.35 -35.81 3.35
C ILE A 709 -2.87 -35.51 3.62
N ARG A 710 -2.46 -35.31 4.89
CA ARG A 710 -1.10 -34.89 5.27
C ARG A 710 -0.02 -35.84 4.76
N ASP A 711 -0.33 -37.14 4.71
CA ASP A 711 0.58 -38.20 4.27
C ASP A 711 0.82 -38.22 2.76
N TRP A 712 0.05 -37.44 1.98
CA TRP A 712 0.28 -37.33 0.54
C TRP A 712 1.25 -36.18 0.24
N SER A 713 2.16 -36.42 -0.70
CA SER A 713 2.99 -35.35 -1.25
C SER A 713 2.15 -34.39 -2.08
N SER A 714 2.37 -33.08 -1.91
CA SER A 714 1.77 -32.01 -2.71
C SER A 714 2.58 -31.69 -3.98
N ARG A 715 3.81 -32.22 -4.07
CA ARG A 715 4.71 -32.05 -5.22
C ARG A 715 4.13 -32.77 -6.43
N ASP A 716 4.04 -32.07 -7.56
CA ASP A 716 3.35 -32.57 -8.77
C ASP A 716 1.92 -33.13 -8.55
N ASN A 717 1.21 -32.65 -7.51
CA ASN A 717 -0.16 -33.07 -7.21
C ASN A 717 -1.04 -31.91 -6.71
N GLU A 718 -1.73 -31.26 -7.66
CA GLU A 718 -2.59 -30.12 -7.36
C GLU A 718 -3.81 -30.48 -6.53
N ILE A 719 -4.36 -31.68 -6.66
CA ILE A 719 -5.52 -32.12 -5.87
C ILE A 719 -5.14 -32.12 -4.39
N VAL A 720 -3.98 -32.70 -4.06
CA VAL A 720 -3.46 -32.73 -2.69
C VAL A 720 -3.07 -31.32 -2.22
N ALA A 721 -2.41 -30.52 -3.07
CA ALA A 721 -2.00 -29.16 -2.72
C ALA A 721 -3.21 -28.25 -2.41
N VAL A 722 -4.26 -28.29 -3.25
CA VAL A 722 -5.49 -27.51 -3.04
C VAL A 722 -6.23 -28.02 -1.80
N ALA A 723 -6.37 -29.33 -1.62
CA ALA A 723 -7.02 -29.88 -0.43
C ALA A 723 -6.34 -29.44 0.87
N LYS A 724 -5.00 -29.40 0.91
CA LYS A 724 -4.23 -28.89 2.06
C LYS A 724 -4.48 -27.40 2.30
N ARG A 725 -4.46 -26.58 1.25
CA ARG A 725 -4.78 -25.15 1.35
C ARG A 725 -6.21 -24.92 1.86
N MET A 726 -7.18 -25.69 1.36
CA MET A 726 -8.56 -25.61 1.82
C MET A 726 -8.68 -25.96 3.30
N ALA A 727 -8.00 -27.01 3.77
CA ALA A 727 -7.95 -27.34 5.19
C ALA A 727 -7.40 -26.17 6.03
N VAL A 728 -6.27 -25.58 5.65
CA VAL A 728 -5.68 -24.45 6.38
C VAL A 728 -6.59 -23.22 6.37
N LEU A 729 -7.17 -22.86 5.22
CA LEU A 729 -8.10 -21.72 5.12
C LEU A 729 -9.33 -21.94 6.00
N MET A 730 -9.82 -23.18 6.08
CA MET A 730 -10.96 -23.54 6.91
C MET A 730 -10.64 -23.45 8.41
N ALA A 731 -9.44 -23.87 8.81
CA ALA A 731 -8.95 -23.68 10.18
C ALA A 731 -8.73 -22.21 10.54
N LYS A 732 -8.35 -21.35 9.57
CA LYS A 732 -8.28 -19.90 9.80
C LYS A 732 -9.68 -19.29 9.92
N LEU A 733 -10.63 -19.75 9.12
CA LEU A 733 -12.02 -19.29 9.17
C LEU A 733 -12.62 -19.47 10.56
N SER A 734 -12.36 -20.60 11.23
CA SER A 734 -12.90 -20.85 12.58
C SER A 734 -12.47 -19.84 13.65
N ASN A 735 -11.38 -19.09 13.44
CA ASN A 735 -10.95 -18.05 14.38
C ASN A 735 -11.83 -16.80 14.34
N PHE A 736 -12.58 -16.59 13.25
CA PHE A 736 -13.43 -15.40 13.06
C PHE A 736 -14.87 -15.59 13.53
N MET A 737 -15.22 -16.77 14.07
CA MET A 737 -16.61 -17.18 14.24
C MET A 737 -17.15 -17.06 15.68
N ASN A 738 -16.46 -16.33 16.57
CA ASN A 738 -16.77 -16.29 18.01
C ASN A 738 -17.52 -15.03 18.52
N ASN A 739 -17.97 -14.10 17.66
CA ASN A 739 -18.44 -12.77 18.09
C ASN A 739 -19.86 -12.38 17.61
N GLY A 740 -20.88 -13.23 17.83
CA GLY A 740 -22.26 -12.98 17.37
C GLY A 740 -23.34 -13.01 18.45
N THR A 741 -24.43 -12.29 18.19
CA THR A 741 -25.70 -12.25 18.94
C THR A 741 -26.49 -13.57 18.81
N GLN A 742 -27.65 -13.69 19.46
CA GLN A 742 -28.45 -14.95 19.47
C GLN A 742 -29.00 -15.35 18.08
N GLU A 743 -29.24 -14.39 17.16
CA GLU A 743 -29.65 -14.67 15.77
C GLU A 743 -28.48 -15.22 14.92
N ASP A 744 -27.24 -14.96 15.32
CA ASP A 744 -26.04 -15.46 14.62
C ASP A 744 -25.81 -16.97 14.84
N LYS A 745 -26.47 -17.59 15.84
CA LYS A 745 -26.29 -19.02 16.16
C LYS A 745 -26.86 -19.96 15.10
N GLU A 746 -28.04 -19.66 14.54
CA GLU A 746 -28.64 -20.52 13.50
C GLU A 746 -27.89 -20.42 12.17
N ALA A 747 -27.45 -19.21 11.81
CA ALA A 747 -26.60 -18.98 10.64
C ALA A 747 -25.23 -19.66 10.80
N MET A 748 -24.68 -19.63 12.02
CA MET A 748 -23.45 -20.32 12.38
C MET A 748 -23.59 -21.84 12.24
N ASP A 749 -24.66 -22.45 12.77
CA ASP A 749 -24.90 -23.90 12.67
C ASP A 749 -25.06 -24.36 11.21
N MET A 750 -25.75 -23.59 10.36
CA MET A 750 -25.82 -23.88 8.92
C MET A 750 -24.45 -23.81 8.24
N LEU A 751 -23.63 -22.83 8.61
CA LEU A 751 -22.27 -22.70 8.07
C LEU A 751 -21.36 -23.85 8.51
N VAL A 752 -21.48 -24.32 9.74
CA VAL A 752 -20.81 -25.53 10.25
C VAL A 752 -21.26 -26.78 9.48
N GLY A 753 -22.55 -26.93 9.18
CA GLY A 753 -23.04 -28.05 8.36
C GLY A 753 -22.51 -28.06 6.92
N ASN A 754 -22.43 -26.87 6.30
CA ASN A 754 -21.86 -26.70 4.97
C ASN A 754 -20.35 -26.98 4.95
N ALA A 755 -19.63 -26.51 5.98
CA ALA A 755 -18.23 -26.79 6.21
C ALA A 755 -17.94 -28.30 6.26
N GLN A 756 -18.71 -29.03 7.07
CA GLN A 756 -18.62 -30.49 7.21
C GLN A 756 -18.84 -31.20 5.87
N SER A 757 -19.91 -30.86 5.17
CA SER A 757 -20.24 -31.47 3.89
C SER A 757 -19.14 -31.24 2.85
N LEU A 758 -18.57 -30.03 2.82
CA LEU A 758 -17.50 -29.67 1.89
C LEU A 758 -16.21 -30.45 2.18
N MET A 759 -15.77 -30.52 3.44
CA MET A 759 -14.52 -31.19 3.81
C MET A 759 -14.57 -32.70 3.57
N LEU A 760 -15.69 -33.34 3.90
CA LEU A 760 -15.94 -34.76 3.57
C LEU A 760 -15.91 -34.99 2.05
N SER A 761 -16.57 -34.12 1.27
CA SER A 761 -16.58 -34.23 -0.19
C SER A 761 -15.18 -34.11 -0.78
N ILE A 762 -14.34 -33.19 -0.27
CA ILE A 762 -12.94 -33.06 -0.70
C ILE A 762 -12.15 -34.33 -0.39
N GLN A 763 -12.34 -34.91 0.80
CA GLN A 763 -11.67 -36.15 1.18
C GLN A 763 -12.02 -37.30 0.22
N ASP A 764 -13.28 -37.41 -0.17
CA ASP A 764 -13.75 -38.43 -1.12
C ASP A 764 -13.21 -38.19 -2.53
N VAL A 765 -13.11 -36.93 -2.97
CA VAL A 765 -12.47 -36.57 -4.24
C VAL A 765 -10.99 -36.98 -4.25
N VAL A 766 -10.24 -36.71 -3.18
CA VAL A 766 -8.81 -37.11 -3.08
C VAL A 766 -8.68 -38.63 -3.16
N LYS A 767 -9.49 -39.38 -2.40
CA LYS A 767 -9.47 -40.85 -2.43
C LYS A 767 -9.89 -41.40 -3.79
N GLY A 768 -10.93 -40.83 -4.39
CA GLY A 768 -11.46 -41.22 -5.70
C GLY A 768 -10.44 -40.98 -6.80
N ALA A 769 -9.80 -39.81 -6.82
CA ALA A 769 -8.75 -39.46 -7.77
C ALA A 769 -7.51 -40.36 -7.63
N ALA A 770 -7.10 -40.68 -6.40
CA ALA A 770 -6.02 -41.64 -6.15
C ALA A 770 -6.37 -43.05 -6.65
N SER A 771 -7.62 -43.50 -6.48
CA SER A 771 -8.07 -44.80 -6.99
C SER A 771 -8.17 -44.83 -8.52
N ALA A 772 -8.66 -43.75 -9.12
CA ALA A 772 -8.79 -43.61 -10.56
C ALA A 772 -7.42 -43.57 -11.26
N SER A 773 -6.42 -42.90 -10.66
CA SER A 773 -5.08 -42.80 -11.25
C SER A 773 -4.41 -44.16 -11.47
N VAL A 774 -4.66 -45.12 -10.57
CA VAL A 774 -4.19 -46.52 -10.72
C VAL A 774 -4.78 -47.19 -11.96
N LYS A 775 -6.02 -46.85 -12.34
CA LYS A 775 -6.71 -47.44 -13.51
C LYS A 775 -6.33 -46.79 -14.84
N ILE A 776 -5.82 -45.56 -14.82
CA ILE A 776 -5.49 -44.76 -16.02
C ILE A 776 -4.12 -45.15 -16.64
N MET A 777 -3.47 -46.22 -16.16
CA MET A 777 -2.10 -46.64 -16.52
C MET A 777 -1.76 -46.75 -18.03
N SER A 778 -2.72 -46.76 -18.95
CA SER A 778 -2.54 -47.04 -20.39
C SER A 778 -2.47 -45.83 -21.34
N GLN A 779 -2.81 -44.60 -20.93
CA GLN A 779 -2.87 -43.45 -21.88
C GLN A 779 -1.69 -42.46 -21.77
N ARG A 780 -1.29 -41.89 -22.92
CA ARG A 780 -0.27 -40.83 -23.08
C ARG A 780 -0.88 -39.48 -22.69
N GLY A 781 -0.33 -38.84 -21.67
CA GLY A 781 -0.72 -37.51 -21.16
C GLY A 781 -0.08 -37.22 -19.80
N PRO A 782 -0.06 -35.96 -19.33
CA PRO A 782 0.48 -35.59 -18.03
C PRO A 782 -0.28 -36.30 -16.90
N ARG A 783 0.45 -36.90 -15.94
CA ARG A 783 -0.11 -37.67 -14.82
C ARG A 783 0.20 -36.98 -13.49
N MET A 784 -0.78 -36.92 -12.60
CA MET A 784 -0.56 -36.49 -11.21
C MET A 784 0.25 -37.55 -10.45
N LYS A 785 1.29 -37.13 -9.73
CA LYS A 785 2.15 -38.03 -8.95
C LYS A 785 1.47 -38.34 -7.61
N TRP A 786 1.10 -39.60 -7.37
CA TRP A 786 0.51 -40.05 -6.11
C TRP A 786 1.57 -40.75 -5.26
N VAL A 787 2.25 -39.98 -4.42
CA VAL A 787 3.35 -40.47 -3.57
C VAL A 787 3.01 -40.22 -2.10
N ARG A 788 3.22 -41.24 -1.27
CA ARG A 788 3.13 -41.12 0.19
C ARG A 788 4.43 -40.52 0.72
N LYS A 789 4.31 -39.54 1.63
CA LYS A 789 5.44 -39.03 2.41
C LYS A 789 6.04 -40.18 3.20
N THR A 790 7.35 -40.38 3.05
CA THR A 790 8.06 -41.43 3.78
C THR A 790 8.38 -40.91 5.17
N VAL A 791 7.72 -41.46 6.20
CA VAL A 791 8.11 -41.23 7.59
C VAL A 791 9.30 -42.15 7.84
N TYR A 792 10.50 -41.59 7.98
CA TYR A 792 11.69 -42.31 8.41
C TYR A 792 11.92 -42.10 9.91
#